data_AF-A0A135VWB8-F1
#
_entry.id   AF-A0A135VWB8-F1
#
_cell.length_a   1.000
_cell.length_b   1.000
_cell.length_c   1.000
_cell.angle_alpha   90.00
_cell.angle_beta   90.00
_cell.angle_gamma   90.00
#
_symmetry.space_group_name_H-M   'P 1'
#
loop_
_entity.id
_entity.type
_entity.pdbx_description
1 polymer ?
#
loop_
_entity_poly.entity_id
_entity_poly.type
_entity_poly.pdbx_seq_one_letter_code
_entity_poly.pdbx_strand_id
1 'polypeptide(L)'
;MKEGKTVLVVAVLLLSFSWGFSTIGIATAQDVTDPILAVGWEVVNETEDISHQEQQSEWLFGPQPVVWIGYATDWIWNGTKTSERDFRVEPGDQLLVNLTIPWEFIEAGSVLDSVAFWGEMRGIRYAVFGMEYNVSADAWNHLSLSYQAGDAALPMANFMTLHTAYCTYVNDTLDHRYKIQFAISFSSAETGVYKTGMHVLDTEGRPVSPSWLARVESGTFETPPIGVGVPVTASDFVLPRYYYAEIIDSAGDILHYVEDDEFTFRMVANRPFGEILVPFCALTWDDDYTVDESWVIKENPWNPLSPQTVFDEMPLLLFFQYNSTGQYFVGGHLTNVLWSWNLILKMWLVTFDIVLDYDVDVSRFYSSLSMGDGMGGSEVYWTGHFTEYVDMNPHPYSEGAIVEPIPYFWTVRDTSGHQLTPRSEIERKNTVQMAYRQAFVEAFVRDPSGDIVERAMPGQVLNISLDVNAPGELVNGTTMIFANETNVWSPEIANFVDIDTYYVNRTLLNFTMSFVGYGSGYNETHSWDEVIVHIIHIDFVANVMDDMSILYTEYSSSSDIATGATNSTKISTTMVDSLGWDISVGPERTTIWLAVSLTPEAPDAVINQVASQAGWWEDYAANASLAGQDNFTIYHNPADSKSVVEVFDEEIIWSPARLVFGDIPIWEEPLWTVTEEGALDLDGNMFTTEDQYFVRRTGSWEHWGNTTIEGMGVRVIFDPSPGRDGDEFRSDSWQGVVRTVMEYTASEEFYWYHASNWSLVGVDTMDFIMDTLWADEALEIPSPGYEWIAWTSMNRTNIYTTIPELESGVWRNTWFAWGTDQTFRVSATESRREFARFRASYAGLLIFNDVLEGGAEDAPDFKIVGGQIVTEEVTHFVLIDTVESVEFRRPLGATNDSGFVIVPIDTEISFGVTIRDVNVTIYPLQIRDAEGIRGAWNYRESYETVASLSPSDFDYYISRATVTEMAFDISFNVDMVEYDAADPTRWNHAVAFKVDQQFGDWTLHTFDNRVLKNRSLAVNFFGVLGTGTVTRYSAEEAPIADTNSGTMEASYYQYGADDTPFANVTMGGLPYITGKDGYVGTYLSGSSTVPIGVFSILYQSVSGASLTNWYIEGSMLFMTAGYTEWDGYEIVCDPVFVSYSSAFMTQQTTTTTTTTTTTGTTTGTRDGGEIALYVMVGGAVAMVVLVCVMMRRR
;
A
#
# COMPACT_ATOMS: atom_id res chain seq x y z
N MET A 1 -14.89 2.32 30.18
CA MET A 1 -15.14 3.33 31.24
C MET A 1 -13.91 4.25 31.41
N LYS A 2 -13.57 5.05 30.39
CA LYS A 2 -12.38 5.93 30.36
C LYS A 2 -12.59 7.24 29.56
N GLU A 3 -13.65 7.35 28.75
CA GLU A 3 -14.00 8.56 27.94
C GLU A 3 -14.49 9.79 28.75
N GLY A 4 -14.71 9.64 30.06
CA GLY A 4 -15.46 10.63 30.84
C GLY A 4 -14.72 11.89 31.27
N LYS A 5 -13.38 11.99 31.11
CA LYS A 5 -12.60 13.10 31.66
C LYS A 5 -12.51 14.29 30.71
N THR A 6 -12.16 14.10 29.44
CA THR A 6 -12.09 15.20 28.44
C THR A 6 -13.46 15.78 28.11
N VAL A 7 -14.50 14.93 28.05
CA VAL A 7 -15.91 15.38 27.98
C VAL A 7 -16.27 16.24 29.18
N LEU A 8 -15.73 15.94 30.37
CA LEU A 8 -15.93 16.79 31.55
C LEU A 8 -15.24 18.14 31.37
N VAL A 9 -14.07 18.26 30.75
CA VAL A 9 -13.34 19.53 30.56
C VAL A 9 -14.03 20.44 29.54
N VAL A 10 -14.41 19.90 28.38
CA VAL A 10 -15.14 20.65 27.34
C VAL A 10 -16.57 20.96 27.80
N ALA A 11 -17.22 20.02 28.49
CA ALA A 11 -18.49 20.31 29.15
C ALA A 11 -18.30 21.30 30.30
N VAL A 12 -17.19 21.32 31.04
CA VAL A 12 -16.92 22.29 32.10
C VAL A 12 -16.64 23.66 31.52
N LEU A 13 -15.95 23.80 30.37
CA LEU A 13 -15.85 25.07 29.64
C LEU A 13 -17.23 25.52 29.14
N LEU A 14 -17.96 24.68 28.41
CA LEU A 14 -19.30 25.03 27.90
C LEU A 14 -20.35 25.23 29.02
N LEU A 15 -20.24 24.51 30.14
CA LEU A 15 -21.11 24.62 31.31
C LEU A 15 -20.70 25.77 32.24
N SER A 16 -19.42 26.11 32.39
CA SER A 16 -18.98 27.28 33.15
C SER A 16 -19.41 28.57 32.44
N PHE A 17 -19.31 28.62 31.10
CA PHE A 17 -19.79 29.74 30.30
C PHE A 17 -21.32 29.85 30.20
N SER A 18 -22.05 28.73 30.27
CA SER A 18 -23.52 28.76 30.31
C SER A 18 -24.08 29.01 31.72
N TRP A 19 -23.46 28.50 32.78
CA TRP A 19 -23.91 28.68 34.16
C TRP A 19 -23.53 30.04 34.76
N GLY A 20 -22.32 30.55 34.53
CA GLY A 20 -21.87 31.85 35.08
C GLY A 20 -22.69 33.05 34.61
N PHE A 21 -23.28 32.95 33.41
CA PHE A 21 -24.06 34.02 32.79
C PHE A 21 -25.57 33.79 32.75
N SER A 22 -26.06 32.55 32.95
CA SER A 22 -27.51 32.29 33.11
C SER A 22 -28.11 32.97 34.34
N THR A 23 -27.27 33.40 35.29
CA THR A 23 -27.68 34.17 36.49
C THR A 23 -27.70 35.68 36.29
N ILE A 24 -27.24 36.21 35.17
CA ILE A 24 -27.51 37.62 34.82
C ILE A 24 -28.87 37.65 34.15
N GLY A 25 -29.92 37.54 34.98
CA GLY A 25 -31.26 37.90 34.54
C GLY A 25 -31.19 39.31 33.97
N ILE A 26 -31.47 39.45 32.67
CA ILE A 26 -31.78 40.74 32.07
C ILE A 26 -32.90 41.30 32.94
N ALA A 27 -32.57 42.29 33.76
CA ALA A 27 -33.55 42.92 34.63
C ALA A 27 -34.62 43.50 33.70
N THR A 28 -35.78 42.84 33.67
CA THR A 28 -36.97 43.25 32.95
C THR A 28 -37.48 44.55 33.56
N ALA A 29 -36.86 45.67 33.20
CA ALA A 29 -37.28 47.03 33.50
C ALA A 29 -36.47 48.03 32.65
N GLN A 30 -36.45 47.86 31.33
CA GLN A 30 -36.04 48.92 30.42
C GLN A 30 -37.02 48.96 29.23
N ASP A 31 -37.81 50.04 29.16
CA ASP A 31 -38.63 50.44 28.01
C ASP A 31 -37.71 50.91 26.86
N VAL A 32 -36.80 50.08 26.39
CA VAL A 32 -35.92 50.43 25.26
C VAL A 32 -36.54 49.81 24.02
N THR A 33 -37.09 50.66 23.16
CA THR A 33 -37.64 50.27 21.85
C THR A 33 -36.58 50.12 20.76
N ASP A 34 -35.32 50.41 21.08
CA ASP A 34 -34.22 50.48 20.13
C ASP A 34 -33.41 49.17 20.16
N PRO A 35 -32.92 48.66 19.01
CA PRO A 35 -32.06 47.48 18.93
C PRO A 35 -30.86 47.57 19.87
N ILE A 36 -30.50 46.47 20.53
CA ILE A 36 -29.33 46.40 21.41
C ILE A 36 -28.31 45.37 20.93
N LEU A 37 -27.03 45.70 21.16
CA LEU A 37 -25.92 44.79 20.99
C LEU A 37 -25.18 44.67 22.33
N ALA A 38 -25.17 43.48 22.92
CA ALA A 38 -24.48 43.21 24.17
C ALA A 38 -23.25 42.33 23.93
N VAL A 39 -22.13 42.71 24.54
CA VAL A 39 -20.85 42.02 24.40
C VAL A 39 -20.30 41.71 25.78
N GLY A 40 -19.97 40.44 26.01
CA GLY A 40 -19.26 39.98 27.19
C GLY A 40 -17.95 39.27 26.82
N TRP A 41 -16.97 39.31 27.70
CA TRP A 41 -15.72 38.56 27.51
C TRP A 41 -15.16 38.06 28.84
N GLU A 42 -14.32 37.02 28.76
CA GLU A 42 -13.60 36.42 29.87
C GLU A 42 -12.32 35.75 29.38
N VAL A 43 -11.18 36.06 30.02
CA VAL A 43 -9.88 35.40 29.80
C VAL A 43 -9.71 34.30 30.83
N VAL A 44 -9.34 33.11 30.37
CA VAL A 44 -9.20 31.88 31.16
C VAL A 44 -7.77 31.35 31.05
N ASN A 45 -7.23 30.89 32.18
CA ASN A 45 -5.97 30.17 32.25
C ASN A 45 -6.12 28.97 33.20
N GLU A 46 -6.18 27.76 32.63
CA GLU A 46 -6.47 26.52 33.36
C GLU A 46 -5.45 25.44 32.98
N THR A 47 -5.10 24.57 33.93
CA THR A 47 -4.27 23.39 33.69
C THR A 47 -4.95 22.16 34.28
N GLU A 48 -5.00 21.08 33.51
CA GLU A 48 -5.55 19.80 33.92
C GLU A 48 -4.58 18.66 33.62
N ASP A 49 -4.48 17.70 34.54
CA ASP A 49 -3.66 16.51 34.35
C ASP A 49 -4.40 15.48 33.48
N ILE A 50 -3.70 14.91 32.51
CA ILE A 50 -4.20 13.82 31.65
C ILE A 50 -3.46 12.53 31.95
N SER A 51 -4.18 11.41 31.91
CA SER A 51 -3.58 10.09 31.90
C SER A 51 -4.49 9.09 31.19
N HIS A 52 -3.88 8.23 30.40
CA HIS A 52 -4.55 7.22 29.62
C HIS A 52 -3.63 6.01 29.43
N GLN A 53 -4.25 4.85 29.37
CA GLN A 53 -3.57 3.60 29.06
C GLN A 53 -4.51 2.78 28.19
N GLU A 54 -3.95 2.29 27.10
CA GLU A 54 -4.61 1.53 26.06
C GLU A 54 -3.74 0.34 25.64
N GLN A 55 -4.43 -0.70 25.21
CA GLN A 55 -3.87 -1.83 24.52
C GLN A 55 -4.88 -2.21 23.44
N GLN A 56 -4.39 -2.42 22.22
CA GLN A 56 -5.18 -2.86 21.08
C GLN A 56 -4.48 -4.03 20.41
N SER A 57 -5.23 -5.07 20.08
CA SER A 57 -4.73 -6.20 19.29
C SER A 57 -5.39 -6.26 17.92
N GLU A 58 -4.59 -6.49 16.89
CA GLU A 58 -5.04 -6.75 15.52
C GLU A 58 -4.34 -7.97 14.93
N TRP A 59 -5.02 -8.67 14.01
CA TRP A 59 -4.42 -9.78 13.29
C TRP A 59 -3.68 -9.24 12.05
N LEU A 60 -2.35 -9.43 12.02
CA LEU A 60 -1.55 -9.20 10.82
C LEU A 60 -1.76 -10.32 9.81
N PHE A 61 -1.70 -11.56 10.30
CA PHE A 61 -2.09 -12.76 9.60
C PHE A 61 -2.99 -13.53 10.54
N GLY A 62 -4.18 -13.91 10.13
CA GLY A 62 -5.20 -14.34 11.09
C GLY A 62 -6.45 -14.88 10.42
N PRO A 63 -7.39 -15.39 11.22
CA PRO A 63 -8.60 -16.02 10.73
C PRO A 63 -9.41 -15.03 9.91
N GLN A 64 -9.67 -15.34 8.64
CA GLN A 64 -10.39 -14.44 7.75
C GLN A 64 -11.89 -14.75 7.65
N PRO A 65 -12.73 -13.73 7.48
CA PRO A 65 -14.11 -13.93 7.08
C PRO A 65 -14.17 -14.47 5.66
N VAL A 66 -14.99 -15.50 5.44
CA VAL A 66 -15.19 -16.10 4.11
C VAL A 66 -16.46 -15.54 3.49
N VAL A 67 -16.36 -15.04 2.26
CA VAL A 67 -17.49 -14.57 1.47
C VAL A 67 -17.63 -15.41 0.22
N TRP A 68 -18.83 -15.94 -0.02
CA TRP A 68 -19.15 -16.54 -1.31
C TRP A 68 -20.54 -16.13 -1.78
N ILE A 69 -20.69 -16.04 -3.10
CA ILE A 69 -21.92 -15.65 -3.76
C ILE A 69 -22.40 -16.82 -4.61
N GLY A 70 -23.66 -17.22 -4.40
CA GLY A 70 -24.27 -18.35 -5.08
C GLY A 70 -25.57 -17.98 -5.77
N TYR A 71 -25.89 -18.70 -6.84
CA TYR A 71 -27.22 -18.63 -7.41
C TYR A 71 -28.22 -19.41 -6.55
N ALA A 72 -29.44 -18.91 -6.53
CA ALA A 72 -30.55 -19.54 -5.83
C ALA A 72 -31.73 -19.82 -6.74
N THR A 73 -32.54 -20.77 -6.31
CA THR A 73 -33.86 -21.05 -6.88
C THR A 73 -34.82 -21.16 -5.72
N ASP A 74 -35.87 -20.33 -5.72
CA ASP A 74 -36.75 -20.14 -4.57
C ASP A 74 -36.00 -19.78 -3.28
N TRP A 75 -34.94 -18.98 -3.41
CA TRP A 75 -34.05 -18.55 -2.31
C TRP A 75 -33.31 -19.69 -1.58
N ILE A 76 -33.19 -20.84 -2.23
CA ILE A 76 -32.37 -21.97 -1.80
C ILE A 76 -31.19 -22.08 -2.76
N TRP A 77 -29.97 -22.23 -2.22
CA TRP A 77 -28.76 -22.41 -3.02
C TRP A 77 -28.93 -23.58 -4.01
N ASN A 78 -28.65 -23.32 -5.29
CA ASN A 78 -28.88 -24.29 -6.37
C ASN A 78 -27.66 -25.17 -6.69
N GLY A 79 -26.55 -25.02 -5.95
CA GLY A 79 -25.31 -25.75 -6.16
C GLY A 79 -24.25 -25.02 -7.00
N THR A 80 -24.55 -23.86 -7.57
CA THR A 80 -23.63 -23.12 -8.45
C THR A 80 -23.15 -21.81 -7.80
N LYS A 81 -21.84 -21.62 -7.69
CA LYS A 81 -21.23 -20.33 -7.28
C LYS A 81 -21.12 -19.37 -8.46
N THR A 82 -21.05 -18.07 -8.21
CA THR A 82 -20.82 -17.08 -9.28
C THR A 82 -19.45 -17.25 -9.94
N SER A 83 -18.45 -17.70 -9.18
CA SER A 83 -17.10 -18.00 -9.70
C SER A 83 -17.08 -19.10 -10.77
N GLU A 84 -18.08 -19.98 -10.81
CA GLU A 84 -18.22 -21.03 -11.85
C GLU A 84 -18.80 -20.51 -13.16
N ARG A 85 -19.21 -19.23 -13.20
CA ARG A 85 -19.78 -18.56 -14.37
C ARG A 85 -19.12 -17.20 -14.63
N ASP A 86 -17.80 -17.13 -14.43
CA ASP A 86 -17.00 -15.92 -14.64
C ASP A 86 -17.59 -14.71 -13.88
N PHE A 87 -18.14 -14.97 -12.68
CA PHE A 87 -18.75 -13.97 -11.79
C PHE A 87 -19.93 -13.19 -12.41
N ARG A 88 -20.43 -13.66 -13.56
CA ARG A 88 -21.50 -13.01 -14.32
C ARG A 88 -22.85 -13.27 -13.67
N VAL A 89 -23.65 -12.23 -13.46
CA VAL A 89 -25.01 -12.36 -12.93
C VAL A 89 -25.98 -11.66 -13.87
N GLU A 90 -27.07 -12.30 -14.24
CA GLU A 90 -28.10 -11.66 -15.07
C GLU A 90 -29.10 -10.89 -14.19
N PRO A 91 -29.61 -9.73 -14.65
CA PRO A 91 -30.72 -9.08 -13.98
C PRO A 91 -31.91 -10.02 -13.79
N GLY A 92 -32.43 -10.10 -12.57
CA GLY A 92 -33.49 -11.00 -12.16
C GLY A 92 -33.02 -12.32 -11.55
N ASP A 93 -31.73 -12.66 -11.64
CA ASP A 93 -31.18 -13.81 -10.92
C ASP A 93 -31.33 -13.63 -9.40
N GLN A 94 -31.68 -14.72 -8.72
CA GLN A 94 -31.70 -14.78 -7.26
C GLN A 94 -30.31 -15.16 -6.77
N LEU A 95 -29.76 -14.37 -5.86
CA LEU A 95 -28.43 -14.60 -5.30
C LEU A 95 -28.50 -14.72 -3.78
N LEU A 96 -27.60 -15.54 -3.25
CA LEU A 96 -27.29 -15.61 -1.82
C LEU A 96 -25.85 -15.16 -1.61
N VAL A 97 -25.66 -14.08 -0.87
CA VAL A 97 -24.35 -13.63 -0.38
C VAL A 97 -24.17 -14.20 1.02
N ASN A 98 -23.29 -15.18 1.16
CA ASN A 98 -23.01 -15.85 2.42
C ASN A 98 -21.69 -15.34 3.00
N LEU A 99 -21.76 -14.81 4.21
CA LEU A 99 -20.62 -14.36 5.01
C LEU A 99 -20.46 -15.30 6.19
N THR A 100 -19.25 -15.82 6.39
CA THR A 100 -18.89 -16.62 7.56
C THR A 100 -17.73 -15.95 8.27
N ILE A 101 -17.98 -15.41 9.46
CA ILE A 101 -17.01 -14.65 10.25
C ILE A 101 -16.59 -15.50 11.46
N PRO A 102 -15.31 -15.92 11.57
CA PRO A 102 -14.79 -16.57 12.77
C PRO A 102 -14.96 -15.68 14.01
N TRP A 103 -15.21 -16.25 15.18
CA TRP A 103 -15.26 -15.47 16.41
C TRP A 103 -13.91 -14.83 16.73
N GLU A 104 -12.85 -15.57 16.45
CA GLU A 104 -11.45 -15.19 16.65
C GLU A 104 -11.01 -14.04 15.73
N PHE A 105 -11.79 -13.75 14.68
CA PHE A 105 -11.61 -12.54 13.86
C PHE A 105 -11.89 -11.27 14.67
N ILE A 106 -12.83 -11.34 15.62
CA ILE A 106 -13.19 -10.23 16.51
C ILE A 106 -12.28 -10.28 17.74
N GLU A 107 -11.89 -9.11 18.26
CA GLU A 107 -10.99 -9.02 19.42
C GLU A 107 -11.51 -9.82 20.62
N ALA A 108 -10.58 -10.46 21.34
CA ALA A 108 -10.90 -11.30 22.49
C ALA A 108 -11.66 -10.52 23.56
N GLY A 109 -12.92 -10.93 23.81
CA GLY A 109 -13.81 -10.29 24.79
C GLY A 109 -14.89 -9.40 24.17
N SER A 110 -14.79 -9.11 22.88
CA SER A 110 -15.78 -8.36 22.11
C SER A 110 -16.75 -9.28 21.38
N VAL A 111 -17.93 -8.76 21.06
CA VAL A 111 -19.01 -9.50 20.37
C VAL A 111 -19.37 -8.75 19.09
N LEU A 112 -19.83 -9.47 18.07
CA LEU A 112 -20.28 -8.88 16.81
C LEU A 112 -21.49 -7.95 17.02
N ASP A 113 -21.41 -6.71 16.49
CA ASP A 113 -22.50 -5.72 16.50
C ASP A 113 -23.19 -5.59 15.14
N SER A 114 -22.43 -5.41 14.06
CA SER A 114 -23.02 -5.30 12.72
C SER A 114 -22.06 -5.79 11.63
N VAL A 115 -22.64 -6.23 10.53
CA VAL A 115 -21.92 -6.67 9.33
C VAL A 115 -22.53 -5.99 8.12
N ALA A 116 -21.71 -5.27 7.37
CA ALA A 116 -22.09 -4.67 6.10
C ALA A 116 -21.39 -5.37 4.93
N PHE A 117 -22.11 -5.52 3.82
CA PHE A 117 -21.58 -5.96 2.52
C PHE A 117 -21.96 -4.93 1.47
N TRP A 118 -21.04 -4.55 0.60
CA TRP A 118 -21.25 -3.49 -0.37
C TRP A 118 -20.63 -3.81 -1.71
N GLY A 119 -21.03 -3.10 -2.75
CA GLY A 119 -20.42 -3.18 -4.08
C GLY A 119 -20.44 -1.85 -4.81
N GLU A 120 -19.33 -1.51 -5.46
CA GLU A 120 -19.14 -0.29 -6.25
C GLU A 120 -18.76 -0.60 -7.69
N MET A 121 -19.26 0.19 -8.64
CA MET A 121 -18.89 0.12 -10.05
C MET A 121 -18.09 1.37 -10.43
N ARG A 122 -16.89 1.20 -10.99
CA ARG A 122 -16.05 2.31 -11.51
C ARG A 122 -16.41 2.61 -12.97
N GLY A 123 -16.65 3.88 -13.30
CA GLY A 123 -16.94 4.32 -14.68
C GLY A 123 -17.70 5.65 -14.76
N ILE A 124 -18.16 6.01 -15.97
CA ILE A 124 -18.94 7.25 -16.25
C ILE A 124 -20.25 7.30 -15.46
N ARG A 125 -20.78 6.12 -15.10
CA ARG A 125 -21.84 5.94 -14.12
C ARG A 125 -21.28 5.19 -12.93
N TYR A 126 -21.33 5.83 -11.77
CA TYR A 126 -20.87 5.26 -10.52
C TYR A 126 -22.08 4.67 -9.80
N ALA A 127 -22.18 3.34 -9.78
CA ALA A 127 -23.28 2.63 -9.11
C ALA A 127 -22.74 1.96 -7.85
N VAL A 128 -23.42 2.18 -6.73
CA VAL A 128 -23.05 1.60 -5.43
C VAL A 128 -24.27 0.93 -4.81
N PHE A 129 -24.08 -0.23 -4.20
CA PHE A 129 -25.06 -0.83 -3.31
C PHE A 129 -24.41 -1.20 -1.97
N GLY A 130 -25.22 -1.20 -0.92
CA GLY A 130 -24.83 -1.64 0.42
C GLY A 130 -25.97 -2.43 1.05
N MET A 131 -25.62 -3.41 1.87
CA MET A 131 -26.53 -4.15 2.73
C MET A 131 -25.87 -4.34 4.08
N GLU A 132 -26.67 -4.30 5.15
CA GLU A 132 -26.18 -4.40 6.51
C GLU A 132 -27.10 -5.32 7.31
N TYR A 133 -26.51 -6.15 8.15
CA TYR A 133 -27.20 -6.82 9.24
C TYR A 133 -26.67 -6.27 10.57
N ASN A 134 -27.54 -5.62 11.32
CA ASN A 134 -27.26 -5.12 12.65
C ASN A 134 -27.68 -6.17 13.68
N VAL A 135 -26.72 -6.85 14.29
CA VAL A 135 -26.91 -7.94 15.27
C VAL A 135 -27.56 -7.40 16.54
N SER A 136 -27.15 -6.23 17.03
CA SER A 136 -27.69 -5.64 18.27
C SER A 136 -29.15 -5.21 18.13
N ALA A 137 -29.54 -4.72 16.96
CA ALA A 137 -30.91 -4.31 16.65
C ALA A 137 -31.77 -5.43 16.04
N ASP A 138 -31.17 -6.55 15.64
CA ASP A 138 -31.79 -7.63 14.85
C ASP A 138 -32.50 -7.05 13.60
N ALA A 139 -31.77 -6.25 12.82
CA ALA A 139 -32.32 -5.48 11.71
C ALA A 139 -31.50 -5.63 10.42
N TRP A 140 -32.19 -5.70 9.29
CA TRP A 140 -31.60 -5.78 7.94
C TRP A 140 -31.81 -4.45 7.21
N ASN A 141 -30.72 -3.81 6.77
CA ASN A 141 -30.74 -2.56 6.01
C ASN A 141 -30.16 -2.78 4.61
N HIS A 142 -30.57 -1.95 3.65
CA HIS A 142 -29.93 -1.89 2.34
C HIS A 142 -30.07 -0.52 1.70
N LEU A 143 -29.18 -0.24 0.75
CA LEU A 143 -29.14 0.97 -0.06
C LEU A 143 -28.65 0.64 -1.46
N SER A 144 -29.16 1.33 -2.48
CA SER A 144 -28.55 1.32 -3.82
C SER A 144 -28.68 2.68 -4.49
N LEU A 145 -27.55 3.20 -4.98
CA LEU A 145 -27.35 4.53 -5.51
C LEU A 145 -26.73 4.43 -6.90
N SER A 146 -27.25 5.18 -7.86
CA SER A 146 -26.60 5.36 -9.17
C SER A 146 -26.32 6.84 -9.35
N TYR A 147 -25.08 7.17 -9.68
CA TYR A 147 -24.60 8.51 -9.90
C TYR A 147 -24.07 8.64 -11.33
N GLN A 148 -24.48 9.69 -12.03
CA GLN A 148 -23.84 10.10 -13.27
C GLN A 148 -23.26 11.51 -13.05
N ALA A 149 -22.01 11.72 -13.46
CA ALA A 149 -21.36 13.03 -13.32
C ALA A 149 -22.24 14.14 -13.95
N GLY A 150 -22.61 15.13 -13.12
CA GLY A 150 -23.50 16.24 -13.48
C GLY A 150 -24.95 16.13 -12.98
N ASP A 151 -25.33 15.06 -12.28
CA ASP A 151 -26.67 14.93 -11.68
C ASP A 151 -26.79 15.75 -10.38
N ALA A 152 -27.87 16.54 -10.25
CA ALA A 152 -28.12 17.45 -9.13
C ALA A 152 -28.50 16.76 -7.79
N ALA A 153 -28.67 15.44 -7.77
CA ALA A 153 -28.92 14.64 -6.57
C ALA A 153 -28.59 13.17 -6.85
N LEU A 154 -28.12 12.43 -5.84
CA LEU A 154 -28.00 10.97 -5.89
C LEU A 154 -29.40 10.34 -5.80
N PRO A 155 -30.05 9.93 -6.91
CA PRO A 155 -31.36 9.34 -6.83
C PRO A 155 -31.21 7.94 -6.24
N MET A 156 -32.02 7.56 -5.26
CA MET A 156 -32.14 6.15 -4.88
C MET A 156 -32.59 5.37 -6.12
N ALA A 157 -31.68 4.58 -6.67
CA ALA A 157 -31.87 3.92 -7.95
C ALA A 157 -32.60 2.58 -7.79
N ASN A 158 -32.58 1.99 -6.58
CA ASN A 158 -33.26 0.74 -6.24
C ASN A 158 -32.98 -0.40 -7.26
N PHE A 159 -31.78 -0.39 -7.86
CA PHE A 159 -31.39 -1.39 -8.86
C PHE A 159 -31.05 -2.75 -8.22
N MET A 160 -30.84 -2.77 -6.90
CA MET A 160 -30.67 -3.97 -6.07
C MET A 160 -31.83 -4.06 -5.06
N THR A 161 -32.37 -5.25 -4.88
CA THR A 161 -33.42 -5.53 -3.88
C THR A 161 -32.90 -6.53 -2.85
N LEU A 162 -33.02 -6.18 -1.56
CA LEU A 162 -32.79 -7.09 -0.44
C LEU A 162 -34.09 -7.78 -0.03
N HIS A 163 -34.13 -9.12 -0.11
CA HIS A 163 -35.29 -9.93 0.24
C HIS A 163 -35.18 -10.44 1.69
N THR A 164 -35.42 -9.53 2.65
CA THR A 164 -35.21 -9.76 4.09
C THR A 164 -35.91 -11.01 4.65
N ALA A 165 -37.01 -11.46 4.05
CA ALA A 165 -37.72 -12.69 4.45
C ALA A 165 -36.90 -13.99 4.23
N TYR A 166 -35.84 -13.93 3.42
CA TYR A 166 -34.95 -15.06 3.11
C TYR A 166 -33.50 -14.81 3.57
N CYS A 167 -33.25 -13.68 4.24
CA CYS A 167 -31.99 -13.43 4.92
C CYS A 167 -31.93 -14.23 6.22
N THR A 168 -30.74 -14.68 6.61
CA THR A 168 -30.56 -15.46 7.84
C THR A 168 -29.31 -15.03 8.60
N TYR A 169 -29.41 -15.04 9.92
CA TYR A 169 -28.27 -14.90 10.82
C TYR A 169 -28.24 -16.08 11.78
N VAL A 170 -27.06 -16.70 11.93
CA VAL A 170 -26.81 -17.78 12.88
C VAL A 170 -25.51 -17.47 13.61
N ASN A 171 -25.60 -17.37 14.94
CA ASN A 171 -24.42 -17.44 15.80
C ASN A 171 -24.15 -18.92 16.10
N ASP A 172 -23.22 -19.53 15.37
CA ASP A 172 -22.91 -20.94 15.46
C ASP A 172 -21.87 -21.22 16.55
N THR A 173 -22.36 -21.61 17.72
CA THR A 173 -21.51 -21.88 18.88
C THR A 173 -20.72 -23.18 18.80
N LEU A 174 -21.03 -24.08 17.86
CA LEU A 174 -20.30 -25.33 17.69
C LEU A 174 -19.10 -25.13 16.78
N ASP A 175 -19.27 -24.33 15.72
CA ASP A 175 -18.23 -24.01 14.74
C ASP A 175 -17.46 -22.72 15.07
N HIS A 176 -17.81 -22.03 16.18
CA HIS A 176 -17.24 -20.73 16.59
C HIS A 176 -17.30 -19.67 15.49
N ARG A 177 -18.44 -19.56 14.79
CA ARG A 177 -18.60 -18.69 13.62
C ARG A 177 -19.94 -17.95 13.63
N TYR A 178 -19.93 -16.72 13.16
CA TYR A 178 -21.14 -16.00 12.75
C TYR A 178 -21.41 -16.29 11.28
N LYS A 179 -22.60 -16.78 10.95
CA LYS A 179 -23.04 -17.06 9.58
C LYS A 179 -24.16 -16.06 9.22
N ILE A 180 -23.90 -15.17 8.27
CA ILE A 180 -24.84 -14.17 7.77
C ILE A 180 -25.13 -14.51 6.30
N GLN A 181 -26.41 -14.54 5.91
CA GLN A 181 -26.82 -14.73 4.52
C GLN A 181 -27.73 -13.57 4.09
N PHE A 182 -27.32 -12.83 3.07
CA PHE A 182 -28.17 -11.86 2.38
C PHE A 182 -28.79 -12.50 1.13
N ALA A 183 -30.09 -12.32 0.95
CA ALA A 183 -30.82 -12.76 -0.24
C ALA A 183 -31.11 -11.55 -1.14
N ILE A 184 -30.49 -11.49 -2.33
CA ILE A 184 -30.55 -10.32 -3.21
C ILE A 184 -30.95 -10.65 -4.65
N SER A 185 -31.41 -9.64 -5.38
CA SER A 185 -31.61 -9.69 -6.83
C SER A 185 -31.40 -8.32 -7.47
N PHE A 186 -30.89 -8.29 -8.70
CA PHE A 186 -30.71 -7.05 -9.48
C PHE A 186 -31.87 -6.84 -10.47
N SER A 187 -32.33 -5.59 -10.65
CA SER A 187 -33.55 -5.26 -11.40
C SER A 187 -33.33 -4.67 -12.80
N SER A 188 -32.09 -4.63 -13.32
CA SER A 188 -31.64 -4.37 -14.72
C SER A 188 -31.08 -2.99 -15.10
N ALA A 189 -31.04 -1.99 -14.21
CA ALA A 189 -30.70 -0.62 -14.63
C ALA A 189 -29.19 -0.34 -14.84
N GLU A 190 -28.29 -1.06 -14.16
CA GLU A 190 -26.85 -0.71 -14.13
C GLU A 190 -25.99 -1.97 -14.32
N THR A 191 -25.63 -2.26 -15.58
CA THR A 191 -24.74 -3.36 -15.96
C THR A 191 -23.28 -2.96 -15.87
N GLY A 192 -22.45 -3.81 -15.26
CA GLY A 192 -21.03 -3.59 -15.11
C GLY A 192 -20.42 -4.49 -14.04
N VAL A 193 -19.11 -4.31 -13.80
CA VAL A 193 -18.38 -5.04 -12.78
C VAL A 193 -18.47 -4.26 -11.47
N TYR A 194 -19.10 -4.85 -10.47
CA TYR A 194 -19.10 -4.31 -9.11
C TYR A 194 -17.95 -4.95 -8.33
N LYS A 195 -16.99 -4.13 -7.90
CA LYS A 195 -16.02 -4.48 -6.87
C LYS A 195 -16.74 -4.49 -5.53
N THR A 196 -16.65 -5.58 -4.79
CA THR A 196 -17.43 -5.76 -3.56
C THR A 196 -16.53 -5.80 -2.32
N GLY A 197 -17.06 -5.35 -1.19
CA GLY A 197 -16.37 -5.36 0.10
C GLY A 197 -17.27 -5.67 1.29
N MET A 198 -16.67 -5.84 2.46
CA MET A 198 -17.37 -6.15 3.71
C MET A 198 -16.77 -5.36 4.89
N HIS A 199 -17.62 -4.85 5.78
CA HIS A 199 -17.23 -4.27 7.07
C HIS A 199 -17.84 -5.06 8.24
N VAL A 200 -17.08 -5.20 9.32
CA VAL A 200 -17.50 -5.86 10.55
C VAL A 200 -17.26 -4.90 11.72
N LEU A 201 -18.29 -4.64 12.52
CA LEU A 201 -18.20 -3.83 13.74
C LEU A 201 -18.45 -4.69 14.97
N ASP A 202 -17.70 -4.44 16.03
CA ASP A 202 -17.96 -5.02 17.36
C ASP A 202 -18.93 -4.16 18.20
N THR A 203 -19.35 -4.68 19.37
CA THR A 203 -20.28 -3.99 20.28
C THR A 203 -19.75 -2.70 20.89
N GLU A 204 -18.46 -2.40 20.74
CA GLU A 204 -17.86 -1.13 21.15
C GLU A 204 -17.80 -0.13 19.98
N GLY A 205 -18.30 -0.52 18.80
CA GLY A 205 -18.31 0.28 17.58
C GLY A 205 -16.97 0.27 16.84
N ARG A 206 -16.05 -0.63 17.21
CA ARG A 206 -14.72 -0.68 16.62
C ARG A 206 -14.77 -1.49 15.31
N PRO A 207 -14.26 -0.93 14.20
CA PRO A 207 -14.15 -1.67 12.96
C PRO A 207 -13.07 -2.75 13.11
N VAL A 208 -13.43 -3.97 12.74
CA VAL A 208 -12.51 -5.09 12.65
C VAL A 208 -12.15 -5.25 11.18
N SER A 209 -10.89 -4.97 10.83
CA SER A 209 -10.41 -5.09 9.47
C SER A 209 -9.19 -6.01 9.42
N PRO A 210 -9.03 -6.85 8.38
CA PRO A 210 -7.80 -7.60 8.16
C PRO A 210 -6.64 -6.66 7.88
N SER A 211 -5.44 -7.01 8.32
CA SER A 211 -4.21 -6.24 8.02
C SER A 211 -4.02 -6.03 6.53
N TRP A 212 -3.49 -4.86 6.17
CA TRP A 212 -3.17 -4.47 4.79
C TRP A 212 -2.16 -5.42 4.13
N LEU A 213 -1.24 -5.99 4.90
CA LEU A 213 -0.20 -6.90 4.38
C LEU A 213 -0.78 -8.21 3.86
N ALA A 214 -1.79 -8.76 4.55
CA ALA A 214 -2.56 -9.90 4.06
C ALA A 214 -3.36 -9.58 2.79
N ARG A 215 -3.69 -8.30 2.55
CA ARG A 215 -4.44 -7.84 1.35
C ARG A 215 -3.57 -7.77 0.11
N VAL A 216 -2.30 -7.38 0.27
CA VAL A 216 -1.34 -7.21 -0.85
C VAL A 216 -0.96 -8.57 -1.43
N GLU A 217 -0.57 -9.53 -0.58
CA GLU A 217 -0.11 -10.84 -1.06
C GLU A 217 -1.23 -11.75 -1.53
N SER A 218 -2.37 -11.78 -0.84
CA SER A 218 -3.45 -12.69 -1.25
C SER A 218 -4.14 -12.26 -2.55
N GLY A 219 -3.88 -11.04 -3.06
CA GLY A 219 -4.69 -10.39 -4.09
C GLY A 219 -6.16 -10.23 -3.68
N THR A 220 -6.51 -10.55 -2.42
CA THR A 220 -7.88 -10.65 -1.94
C THR A 220 -8.13 -9.63 -0.84
N PHE A 221 -8.75 -8.52 -1.25
CA PHE A 221 -9.88 -7.98 -0.50
C PHE A 221 -11.14 -7.84 -1.33
N GLU A 222 -11.18 -8.41 -2.53
CA GLU A 222 -12.44 -8.46 -3.25
C GLU A 222 -13.16 -9.69 -2.74
N THR A 223 -14.11 -9.47 -1.82
CA THR A 223 -15.28 -10.33 -1.83
C THR A 223 -15.69 -10.54 -3.29
N PRO A 224 -16.09 -11.75 -3.71
CA PRO A 224 -16.22 -12.11 -5.13
C PRO A 224 -16.92 -11.00 -5.92
N PRO A 225 -16.29 -10.41 -6.97
CA PRO A 225 -16.91 -9.32 -7.70
C PRO A 225 -18.23 -9.81 -8.29
N ILE A 226 -19.13 -8.86 -8.58
CA ILE A 226 -20.40 -9.17 -9.22
C ILE A 226 -20.42 -8.50 -10.60
N GLY A 227 -20.28 -9.31 -11.65
CA GLY A 227 -20.43 -8.86 -13.03
C GLY A 227 -21.90 -8.84 -13.44
N VAL A 228 -22.62 -7.75 -13.18
CA VAL A 228 -24.05 -7.66 -13.55
C VAL A 228 -24.16 -7.45 -15.07
N GLY A 229 -24.60 -8.49 -15.78
CA GLY A 229 -24.73 -8.52 -17.23
C GLY A 229 -23.40 -8.59 -18.01
N VAL A 230 -22.26 -8.66 -17.31
CA VAL A 230 -20.91 -8.75 -17.89
C VAL A 230 -20.08 -9.82 -17.17
N PRO A 231 -19.24 -10.60 -17.86
CA PRO A 231 -18.29 -11.49 -17.20
C PRO A 231 -17.13 -10.70 -16.58
N VAL A 232 -16.53 -11.24 -15.52
CA VAL A 232 -15.31 -10.72 -14.89
C VAL A 232 -14.20 -11.75 -15.07
N THR A 233 -13.05 -11.33 -15.60
CA THR A 233 -11.91 -12.23 -15.81
C THR A 233 -11.25 -12.54 -14.47
N ALA A 234 -11.21 -13.81 -14.06
CA ALA A 234 -10.64 -14.21 -12.77
C ALA A 234 -9.17 -13.78 -12.58
N SER A 235 -8.41 -13.58 -13.66
CA SER A 235 -7.04 -13.07 -13.61
C SER A 235 -6.92 -11.65 -13.05
N ASP A 236 -8.01 -10.88 -13.02
CA ASP A 236 -7.98 -9.48 -12.64
C ASP A 236 -8.03 -9.28 -11.11
N PHE A 237 -8.27 -10.35 -10.33
CA PHE A 237 -8.49 -10.27 -8.87
C PHE A 237 -8.25 -11.59 -8.09
N VAL A 238 -7.68 -12.63 -8.72
CA VAL A 238 -7.28 -13.88 -8.05
C VAL A 238 -5.80 -14.11 -8.30
N LEU A 239 -5.07 -14.59 -7.28
CA LEU A 239 -3.70 -15.03 -7.46
C LEU A 239 -3.57 -16.00 -8.64
N PRO A 240 -2.50 -15.89 -9.45
CA PRO A 240 -2.28 -16.82 -10.54
C PRO A 240 -2.21 -18.25 -9.99
N ARG A 241 -2.79 -19.19 -10.72
CA ARG A 241 -2.64 -20.61 -10.41
C ARG A 241 -1.22 -20.99 -10.82
N TYR A 242 -0.44 -21.56 -9.92
CA TYR A 242 0.98 -21.74 -10.14
C TYR A 242 1.46 -23.16 -9.81
N TYR A 243 2.63 -23.49 -10.36
CA TYR A 243 3.38 -24.69 -10.00
C TYR A 243 4.86 -24.37 -9.79
N TYR A 244 5.48 -25.10 -8.87
CA TYR A 244 6.91 -25.20 -8.65
C TYR A 244 7.40 -26.57 -9.14
N ALA A 245 8.66 -26.65 -9.55
CA ALA A 245 9.28 -27.90 -9.96
C ALA A 245 10.75 -27.89 -9.60
N GLU A 246 11.33 -29.06 -9.37
CA GLU A 246 12.74 -29.21 -9.01
C GLU A 246 13.25 -30.63 -9.31
N ILE A 247 14.57 -30.76 -9.40
CA ILE A 247 15.30 -32.02 -9.47
C ILE A 247 16.10 -32.16 -8.18
N ILE A 248 15.81 -33.22 -7.43
CA ILE A 248 16.41 -33.46 -6.10
C ILE A 248 17.03 -34.85 -6.01
N ASP A 249 17.98 -34.99 -5.09
CA ASP A 249 18.59 -36.27 -4.73
C ASP A 249 17.73 -37.06 -3.72
N SER A 250 18.27 -38.16 -3.21
CA SER A 250 17.58 -38.99 -2.20
C SER A 250 17.45 -38.35 -0.81
N ALA A 251 18.24 -37.31 -0.51
CA ALA A 251 18.15 -36.51 0.71
C ALA A 251 17.15 -35.36 0.59
N GLY A 252 16.74 -35.02 -0.64
CA GLY A 252 15.84 -33.93 -0.95
C GLY A 252 16.56 -32.63 -1.31
N ASP A 253 17.88 -32.67 -1.50
CA ASP A 253 18.69 -31.52 -1.90
C ASP A 253 18.64 -31.35 -3.42
N ILE A 254 18.64 -30.10 -3.90
CA ILE A 254 18.64 -29.80 -5.34
C ILE A 254 19.90 -30.39 -5.98
N LEU A 255 19.73 -31.06 -7.10
CA LEU A 255 20.77 -31.80 -7.80
C LEU A 255 21.04 -31.20 -9.18
N HIS A 256 22.27 -30.73 -9.40
CA HIS A 256 22.67 -30.10 -10.65
C HIS A 256 23.62 -30.95 -11.52
N TYR A 257 24.10 -32.10 -11.03
CA TYR A 257 24.96 -33.02 -11.78
C TYR A 257 24.59 -34.48 -11.51
N VAL A 258 24.52 -35.29 -12.57
CA VAL A 258 24.29 -36.74 -12.50
C VAL A 258 25.19 -37.50 -13.48
N GLU A 259 25.70 -38.65 -13.05
CA GLU A 259 26.31 -39.64 -13.94
C GLU A 259 25.43 -40.89 -14.02
N ASP A 260 25.54 -41.80 -13.05
CA ASP A 260 24.67 -42.98 -12.96
C ASP A 260 23.76 -42.94 -11.72
N ASP A 261 23.66 -41.76 -11.10
CA ASP A 261 22.97 -41.54 -9.84
C ASP A 261 21.44 -41.41 -10.01
N GLU A 262 20.73 -41.75 -8.93
CA GLU A 262 19.29 -41.59 -8.82
C GLU A 262 18.93 -40.12 -8.58
N PHE A 263 17.95 -39.62 -9.34
CA PHE A 263 17.36 -38.31 -9.14
C PHE A 263 15.83 -38.40 -9.14
N THR A 264 15.19 -37.42 -8.50
CA THR A 264 13.74 -37.24 -8.50
C THR A 264 13.37 -35.91 -9.14
N PHE A 265 12.62 -35.96 -10.24
CA PHE A 265 11.92 -34.78 -10.76
C PHE A 265 10.60 -34.64 -10.01
N ARG A 266 10.44 -33.56 -9.23
CA ARG A 266 9.26 -33.28 -8.40
C ARG A 266 8.57 -32.02 -8.90
N MET A 267 7.24 -32.06 -8.95
CA MET A 267 6.39 -30.90 -9.24
C MET A 267 5.33 -30.74 -8.15
N VAL A 268 5.10 -29.50 -7.71
CA VAL A 268 4.11 -29.13 -6.70
C VAL A 268 3.29 -27.95 -7.22
N ALA A 269 1.98 -27.93 -7.02
CA ALA A 269 1.13 -26.84 -7.47
C ALA A 269 0.10 -26.45 -6.44
N ASN A 270 -0.28 -25.17 -6.41
CA ASN A 270 -1.33 -24.66 -5.53
C ASN A 270 -2.75 -25.22 -5.84
N ARG A 271 -2.88 -26.10 -6.83
CA ARG A 271 -4.08 -26.86 -7.19
C ARG A 271 -3.69 -28.28 -7.63
N PRO A 272 -4.57 -29.29 -7.44
CA PRO A 272 -4.32 -30.63 -7.95
C PRO A 272 -4.13 -30.64 -9.46
N PHE A 273 -3.07 -31.29 -9.91
CA PHE A 273 -2.76 -31.47 -11.32
C PHE A 273 -3.86 -32.31 -12.00
N GLY A 274 -4.24 -31.90 -13.21
CA GLY A 274 -5.10 -32.66 -14.11
C GLY A 274 -4.33 -33.23 -15.29
N GLU A 275 -3.37 -32.44 -15.81
CA GLU A 275 -2.50 -32.83 -16.92
C GLU A 275 -1.13 -32.18 -16.76
N ILE A 276 -0.06 -32.97 -16.87
CA ILE A 276 1.33 -32.52 -16.95
C ILE A 276 1.95 -33.18 -18.18
N LEU A 277 2.64 -32.39 -18.99
CA LEU A 277 3.53 -32.85 -20.05
C LEU A 277 4.78 -31.97 -20.07
N VAL A 278 5.90 -32.56 -19.64
CA VAL A 278 7.22 -31.90 -19.59
C VAL A 278 8.13 -32.55 -20.64
N PRO A 279 8.51 -31.85 -21.72
CA PRO A 279 9.64 -32.26 -22.55
C PRO A 279 10.91 -32.11 -21.72
N PHE A 280 11.54 -33.23 -21.35
CA PHE A 280 12.65 -33.22 -20.40
C PHE A 280 14.01 -33.10 -21.08
N CYS A 281 14.39 -34.09 -21.89
CA CYS A 281 15.67 -34.10 -22.62
C CYS A 281 15.60 -34.91 -23.91
N ALA A 282 16.60 -34.74 -24.79
CA ALA A 282 16.86 -35.70 -25.86
C ALA A 282 17.49 -36.98 -25.29
N LEU A 283 17.15 -38.14 -25.85
CA LEU A 283 17.63 -39.43 -25.38
C LEU A 283 18.89 -39.89 -26.11
N THR A 284 18.89 -39.80 -27.44
CA THR A 284 20.01 -40.22 -28.28
C THR A 284 19.96 -39.58 -29.68
N TRP A 285 21.13 -39.41 -30.29
CA TRP A 285 21.34 -39.04 -31.69
C TRP A 285 21.79 -40.21 -32.58
N ASP A 286 21.74 -41.44 -32.06
CA ASP A 286 21.99 -42.65 -32.86
C ASP A 286 20.88 -42.81 -33.92
N ASP A 287 21.26 -42.86 -35.19
CA ASP A 287 20.39 -43.02 -36.37
C ASP A 287 19.36 -44.16 -36.23
N ASP A 288 19.64 -45.19 -35.42
CA ASP A 288 18.69 -46.29 -35.15
C ASP A 288 17.47 -45.85 -34.30
N TYR A 289 17.52 -44.68 -33.67
CA TYR A 289 16.51 -44.15 -32.74
C TYR A 289 16.09 -42.70 -33.02
N THR A 290 16.51 -42.14 -34.16
CA THR A 290 16.01 -40.86 -34.67
C THR A 290 14.77 -41.07 -35.54
N VAL A 291 14.04 -39.99 -35.80
CA VAL A 291 12.90 -39.97 -36.73
C VAL A 291 13.30 -39.19 -37.98
N ASP A 292 12.98 -39.73 -39.17
CA ASP A 292 13.13 -39.08 -40.49
C ASP A 292 12.26 -37.80 -40.62
N GLU A 293 12.57 -36.77 -39.85
CA GLU A 293 11.87 -35.49 -39.80
C GLU A 293 12.91 -34.36 -39.84
N SER A 294 13.02 -33.70 -40.99
CA SER A 294 13.98 -32.60 -41.15
C SER A 294 13.48 -31.32 -40.51
N TRP A 295 14.34 -30.65 -39.74
CA TRP A 295 14.00 -29.44 -39.00
C TRP A 295 15.15 -28.43 -39.01
N VAL A 296 14.85 -27.20 -38.57
CA VAL A 296 15.81 -26.10 -38.57
C VAL A 296 15.87 -25.37 -37.24
N ILE A 297 17.04 -24.87 -36.87
CA ILE A 297 17.25 -23.95 -35.75
C ILE A 297 17.81 -22.64 -36.28
N LYS A 298 17.42 -21.51 -35.68
CA LYS A 298 18.06 -20.21 -35.90
C LYS A 298 19.23 -20.06 -34.94
N GLU A 299 20.42 -19.81 -35.48
CA GLU A 299 21.64 -19.62 -34.69
C GLU A 299 21.56 -18.40 -33.75
N ASN A 300 20.73 -17.41 -34.10
CA ASN A 300 20.49 -16.22 -33.30
C ASN A 300 19.02 -15.79 -33.45
N PRO A 301 18.18 -16.01 -32.44
CA PRO A 301 16.75 -15.69 -32.51
C PRO A 301 16.49 -14.18 -32.60
N TRP A 302 17.44 -13.33 -32.24
CA TRP A 302 17.31 -11.87 -32.24
C TRP A 302 17.72 -11.22 -33.57
N ASN A 303 18.27 -11.99 -34.51
CA ASN A 303 18.72 -11.48 -35.80
C ASN A 303 17.81 -11.99 -36.94
N PRO A 304 17.09 -11.11 -37.66
CA PRO A 304 16.22 -11.52 -38.77
C PRO A 304 16.98 -12.13 -39.95
N LEU A 305 18.31 -11.99 -39.98
CA LEU A 305 19.20 -12.56 -41.00
C LEU A 305 20.04 -13.73 -40.46
N SER A 306 19.72 -14.25 -39.27
CA SER A 306 20.44 -15.38 -38.68
C SER A 306 20.46 -16.58 -39.64
N PRO A 307 21.65 -17.22 -39.81
CA PRO A 307 21.74 -18.48 -40.53
C PRO A 307 20.87 -19.55 -39.87
N GLN A 308 20.55 -20.58 -40.63
CA GLN A 308 19.79 -21.72 -40.12
C GLN A 308 20.63 -22.98 -40.24
N THR A 309 20.68 -23.73 -39.14
CA THR A 309 21.23 -25.08 -39.12
C THR A 309 20.11 -26.03 -39.48
N VAL A 310 20.36 -26.92 -40.44
CA VAL A 310 19.39 -27.92 -40.89
C VAL A 310 19.82 -29.27 -40.34
N PHE A 311 18.89 -29.96 -39.70
CA PHE A 311 19.04 -31.32 -39.24
C PHE A 311 18.11 -32.19 -40.08
N ASP A 312 18.62 -33.29 -40.60
CA ASP A 312 17.85 -34.19 -41.48
C ASP A 312 16.99 -35.16 -40.68
N GLU A 313 17.30 -35.35 -39.40
CA GLU A 313 16.64 -36.28 -38.47
C GLU A 313 16.35 -35.60 -37.13
N MET A 314 15.26 -36.02 -36.47
CA MET A 314 14.82 -35.52 -35.16
C MET A 314 15.16 -36.55 -34.08
N PRO A 315 15.90 -36.18 -33.02
CA PRO A 315 16.19 -37.10 -31.93
C PRO A 315 14.90 -37.44 -31.16
N LEU A 316 14.88 -38.62 -30.57
CA LEU A 316 13.84 -39.01 -29.64
C LEU A 316 13.99 -38.22 -28.33
N LEU A 317 12.90 -37.66 -27.83
CA LEU A 317 12.81 -36.93 -26.57
C LEU A 317 12.15 -37.78 -25.48
N LEU A 318 12.59 -37.59 -24.24
CA LEU A 318 11.94 -38.09 -23.03
C LEU A 318 10.91 -37.08 -22.53
N PHE A 319 9.69 -37.55 -22.27
CA PHE A 319 8.64 -36.74 -21.66
C PHE A 319 8.23 -37.32 -20.31
N PHE A 320 8.11 -36.46 -19.30
CA PHE A 320 7.39 -36.78 -18.07
C PHE A 320 5.92 -36.40 -18.23
N GLN A 321 5.02 -37.37 -18.03
CA GLN A 321 3.59 -37.20 -18.24
C GLN A 321 2.79 -37.57 -16.99
N TYR A 322 1.79 -36.76 -16.65
CA TYR A 322 0.75 -37.08 -15.67
C TYR A 322 -0.61 -36.73 -16.26
N ASN A 323 -1.58 -37.63 -16.13
CA ASN A 323 -2.97 -37.37 -16.54
C ASN A 323 -3.93 -38.33 -15.80
N SER A 324 -5.20 -38.34 -16.19
CA SER A 324 -6.24 -39.22 -15.60
C SER A 324 -5.95 -40.72 -15.61
N THR A 325 -4.98 -41.19 -16.40
CA THR A 325 -4.57 -42.59 -16.46
C THR A 325 -3.42 -42.92 -15.50
N GLY A 326 -2.66 -41.93 -15.05
CA GLY A 326 -1.56 -42.05 -14.08
C GLY A 326 -0.31 -41.26 -14.49
N GLN A 327 0.80 -41.58 -13.82
CA GLN A 327 2.16 -41.09 -14.10
C GLN A 327 2.86 -42.01 -15.11
N TYR A 328 3.50 -41.42 -16.11
CA TYR A 328 4.27 -42.14 -17.13
C TYR A 328 5.52 -41.36 -17.53
N PHE A 329 6.50 -42.08 -18.07
CA PHE A 329 7.55 -41.54 -18.91
C PHE A 329 7.34 -42.12 -20.32
N VAL A 330 7.40 -41.27 -21.34
CA VAL A 330 7.07 -41.65 -22.72
C VAL A 330 8.08 -41.05 -23.69
N GLY A 331 8.40 -41.79 -24.75
CA GLY A 331 9.22 -41.30 -25.84
C GLY A 331 8.39 -40.43 -26.78
N GLY A 332 8.99 -39.45 -27.43
CA GLY A 332 8.29 -38.68 -28.45
C GLY A 332 9.26 -37.83 -29.26
N HIS A 333 8.73 -37.04 -30.17
CA HIS A 333 9.54 -36.13 -30.99
C HIS A 333 8.72 -34.89 -31.36
N LEU A 334 9.42 -33.86 -31.83
CA LEU A 334 8.78 -32.66 -32.38
C LEU A 334 8.54 -32.86 -33.88
N THR A 335 7.43 -32.35 -34.40
CA THR A 335 7.15 -32.27 -35.85
C THR A 335 6.66 -30.87 -36.20
N ASN A 336 6.62 -30.54 -37.49
CA ASN A 336 6.15 -29.23 -37.98
C ASN A 336 6.88 -28.04 -37.35
N VAL A 337 8.19 -28.16 -37.10
CA VAL A 337 9.01 -27.08 -36.51
C VAL A 337 9.13 -25.92 -37.51
N LEU A 338 8.45 -24.82 -37.22
CA LEU A 338 8.38 -23.63 -38.06
C LEU A 338 8.88 -22.41 -37.29
N TRP A 339 9.72 -21.60 -37.94
CA TRP A 339 10.22 -20.34 -37.38
C TRP A 339 9.63 -19.15 -38.12
N SER A 340 9.15 -18.15 -37.39
CA SER A 340 8.57 -16.92 -37.93
C SER A 340 9.14 -15.68 -37.24
N TRP A 341 9.51 -14.67 -38.02
CA TRP A 341 10.05 -13.42 -37.46
C TRP A 341 8.91 -12.53 -36.95
N ASN A 342 8.90 -12.22 -35.65
CA ASN A 342 7.94 -11.32 -35.04
C ASN A 342 8.46 -9.86 -35.09
N LEU A 343 7.75 -9.01 -35.83
CA LEU A 343 8.14 -7.62 -36.04
C LEU A 343 8.01 -6.72 -34.80
N ILE A 344 7.14 -7.10 -33.86
CA ILE A 344 6.87 -6.36 -32.62
C ILE A 344 7.96 -6.71 -31.61
N LEU A 345 8.17 -8.00 -31.38
CA LEU A 345 9.13 -8.50 -30.40
C LEU A 345 10.59 -8.46 -30.90
N LYS A 346 10.82 -8.24 -32.20
CA LYS A 346 12.16 -8.29 -32.83
C LYS A 346 12.90 -9.60 -32.55
N MET A 347 12.17 -10.71 -32.60
CA MET A 347 12.73 -12.05 -32.41
C MET A 347 12.06 -13.08 -33.33
N TRP A 348 12.76 -14.17 -33.61
CA TRP A 348 12.22 -15.37 -34.22
C TRP A 348 11.39 -16.14 -33.19
N LEU A 349 10.14 -16.45 -33.53
CA LEU A 349 9.25 -17.31 -32.78
C LEU A 349 9.20 -18.69 -33.43
N VAL A 350 9.33 -19.74 -32.62
CA VAL A 350 9.19 -21.13 -33.05
C VAL A 350 7.79 -21.65 -32.72
N THR A 351 7.22 -22.44 -33.64
CA THR A 351 6.00 -23.22 -33.42
C THR A 351 6.25 -24.66 -33.84
N PHE A 352 5.81 -25.63 -33.06
CA PHE A 352 5.99 -27.05 -33.31
C PHE A 352 4.81 -27.85 -32.74
N ASP A 353 4.63 -29.09 -33.21
CA ASP A 353 3.71 -30.06 -32.63
C ASP A 353 4.52 -31.13 -31.87
N ILE A 354 3.97 -31.63 -30.76
CA ILE A 354 4.55 -32.75 -30.00
C ILE A 354 3.83 -34.04 -30.40
N VAL A 355 4.61 -35.06 -30.80
CA VAL A 355 4.11 -36.41 -31.08
C VAL A 355 4.65 -37.36 -30.02
N LEU A 356 3.76 -37.91 -29.19
CA LEU A 356 4.10 -38.95 -28.22
C LEU A 356 4.05 -40.32 -28.89
N ASP A 357 5.09 -41.12 -28.72
CA ASP A 357 5.22 -42.48 -29.23
C ASP A 357 5.34 -43.48 -28.07
N TYR A 358 4.23 -44.14 -27.77
CA TYR A 358 4.14 -45.14 -26.71
C TYR A 358 4.71 -46.51 -27.10
N ASP A 359 5.04 -46.73 -28.39
CA ASP A 359 5.65 -47.98 -28.87
C ASP A 359 7.18 -47.98 -28.68
N VAL A 360 7.76 -46.81 -28.38
CA VAL A 360 9.18 -46.65 -28.09
C VAL A 360 9.51 -47.12 -26.67
N ASP A 361 10.42 -48.08 -26.56
CA ASP A 361 10.89 -48.61 -25.29
C ASP A 361 11.92 -47.67 -24.63
N VAL A 362 11.39 -46.65 -23.94
CA VAL A 362 12.19 -45.68 -23.18
C VAL A 362 12.94 -46.29 -21.99
N SER A 363 12.59 -47.50 -21.53
CA SER A 363 13.27 -48.15 -20.41
C SER A 363 14.74 -48.50 -20.69
N ARG A 364 15.10 -48.51 -21.98
CA ARG A 364 16.48 -48.66 -22.42
C ARG A 364 17.35 -47.45 -22.07
N PHE A 365 16.76 -46.25 -22.01
CA PHE A 365 17.46 -44.99 -21.79
C PHE A 365 17.25 -44.45 -20.37
N TYR A 366 16.07 -44.68 -19.78
CA TYR A 366 15.74 -44.21 -18.44
C TYR A 366 15.13 -45.35 -17.61
N SER A 367 15.76 -45.66 -16.47
CA SER A 367 15.27 -46.68 -15.54
C SER A 367 14.48 -46.03 -14.41
N SER A 368 13.15 -46.15 -14.47
CA SER A 368 12.28 -45.69 -13.39
C SER A 368 12.34 -46.61 -12.16
N LEU A 369 12.46 -46.00 -10.98
CA LEU A 369 12.51 -46.67 -9.69
C LEU A 369 11.18 -46.51 -8.94
N SER A 370 10.66 -45.29 -8.88
CA SER A 370 9.37 -45.00 -8.28
C SER A 370 8.70 -43.80 -8.94
N MET A 371 7.37 -43.76 -8.90
CA MET A 371 6.54 -42.65 -9.34
C MET A 371 5.33 -42.59 -8.41
N GLY A 372 4.85 -41.39 -8.15
CA GLY A 372 3.67 -41.23 -7.32
C GLY A 372 3.07 -39.84 -7.40
N ASP A 373 1.94 -39.70 -6.73
CA ASP A 373 1.38 -38.42 -6.37
C ASP A 373 1.33 -38.28 -4.86
N GLY A 374 1.39 -37.03 -4.42
CA GLY A 374 1.26 -36.60 -3.05
C GLY A 374 0.20 -35.51 -2.94
N MET A 375 -0.08 -35.07 -1.71
CA MET A 375 -0.91 -33.89 -1.43
C MET A 375 -2.29 -33.87 -2.13
N GLY A 376 -2.93 -35.03 -2.31
CA GLY A 376 -4.23 -35.11 -2.98
C GLY A 376 -4.19 -34.80 -4.49
N GLY A 377 -3.04 -35.02 -5.15
CA GLY A 377 -2.82 -34.78 -6.57
C GLY A 377 -2.17 -33.44 -6.90
N SER A 378 -1.86 -32.62 -5.87
CA SER A 378 -1.12 -31.37 -6.01
C SER A 378 0.40 -31.54 -6.05
N GLU A 379 0.89 -32.78 -5.86
CA GLU A 379 2.29 -33.16 -5.99
C GLU A 379 2.39 -34.36 -6.94
N VAL A 380 3.34 -34.32 -7.86
CA VAL A 380 3.71 -35.46 -8.71
C VAL A 380 5.22 -35.58 -8.77
N TYR A 381 5.74 -36.80 -8.70
CA TYR A 381 7.17 -37.05 -8.80
C TYR A 381 7.51 -38.26 -9.64
N TRP A 382 8.68 -38.21 -10.26
CA TRP A 382 9.30 -39.28 -11.03
C TRP A 382 10.73 -39.50 -10.55
N THR A 383 11.02 -40.70 -10.05
CA THR A 383 12.34 -41.07 -9.53
C THR A 383 12.96 -42.16 -10.40
N GLY A 384 14.23 -41.99 -10.77
CA GLY A 384 14.96 -42.93 -11.62
C GLY A 384 16.38 -42.47 -11.91
N HIS A 385 17.02 -43.12 -12.88
CA HIS A 385 18.36 -42.77 -13.35
C HIS A 385 18.48 -43.02 -14.87
N PHE A 386 19.40 -42.31 -15.52
CA PHE A 386 19.77 -42.58 -16.91
C PHE A 386 20.60 -43.86 -17.01
N THR A 387 20.51 -44.54 -18.15
CA THR A 387 21.33 -45.73 -18.44
C THR A 387 22.54 -45.38 -19.31
N GLU A 388 23.43 -46.34 -19.51
CA GLU A 388 24.58 -46.23 -20.43
C GLU A 388 24.22 -45.99 -21.91
N TYR A 389 22.94 -46.08 -22.30
CA TYR A 389 22.49 -45.86 -23.69
C TYR A 389 22.08 -44.42 -23.99
N VAL A 390 22.05 -43.55 -22.97
CA VAL A 390 21.72 -42.13 -23.15
C VAL A 390 22.94 -41.40 -23.71
N ASP A 391 22.75 -40.76 -24.85
CA ASP A 391 23.75 -39.86 -25.41
C ASP A 391 23.06 -38.64 -26.01
N MET A 392 22.98 -37.58 -25.21
CA MET A 392 22.29 -36.36 -25.57
C MET A 392 23.12 -35.48 -26.53
N ASN A 393 24.38 -35.84 -26.79
CA ASN A 393 25.29 -35.06 -27.59
C ASN A 393 25.16 -35.40 -29.08
N PRO A 394 24.96 -34.42 -29.98
CA PRO A 394 24.96 -34.69 -31.42
C PRO A 394 26.37 -34.99 -31.96
N HIS A 395 27.43 -34.77 -31.16
CA HIS A 395 28.80 -35.02 -31.57
C HIS A 395 29.20 -36.47 -31.24
N PRO A 396 29.59 -37.31 -32.22
CA PRO A 396 29.78 -38.76 -32.04
C PRO A 396 30.98 -39.17 -31.16
N TYR A 397 31.67 -38.21 -30.55
CA TYR A 397 32.87 -38.40 -29.74
C TYR A 397 32.83 -37.61 -28.42
N SER A 398 31.69 -37.01 -28.08
CA SER A 398 31.44 -36.36 -26.79
C SER A 398 30.23 -37.04 -26.18
N GLU A 399 30.26 -37.34 -24.90
CA GLU A 399 29.11 -37.91 -24.18
C GLU A 399 28.47 -36.81 -23.33
N GLY A 400 27.15 -36.92 -23.11
CA GLY A 400 26.44 -36.08 -22.16
C GLY A 400 25.89 -34.76 -22.73
N ALA A 401 25.04 -34.11 -21.94
CA ALA A 401 24.51 -32.77 -22.19
C ALA A 401 24.04 -32.09 -20.90
N ILE A 402 23.83 -30.77 -20.96
CA ILE A 402 23.01 -30.03 -20.00
C ILE A 402 21.54 -30.24 -20.34
N VAL A 403 20.79 -30.71 -19.36
CA VAL A 403 19.34 -30.85 -19.38
C VAL A 403 18.75 -29.59 -18.77
N GLU A 404 18.13 -28.76 -19.61
CA GLU A 404 17.47 -27.52 -19.19
C GLU A 404 16.01 -27.51 -19.68
N PRO A 405 15.10 -28.18 -18.97
CA PRO A 405 13.69 -28.19 -19.32
C PRO A 405 13.11 -26.81 -19.04
N ILE A 406 12.80 -26.07 -20.10
CA ILE A 406 12.30 -24.69 -20.00
C ILE A 406 10.81 -24.70 -19.62
N PRO A 407 10.40 -24.16 -18.44
CA PRO A 407 9.03 -24.25 -17.93
C PRO A 407 7.97 -23.66 -18.87
N TYR A 408 8.33 -22.65 -19.67
CA TYR A 408 7.43 -22.05 -20.66
C TYR A 408 6.94 -23.02 -21.75
N PHE A 409 7.61 -24.14 -21.98
CA PHE A 409 7.18 -25.16 -22.94
C PHE A 409 6.38 -26.30 -22.30
N TRP A 410 6.15 -26.26 -20.99
CA TRP A 410 5.44 -27.33 -20.29
C TRP A 410 3.93 -27.14 -20.41
N THR A 411 3.20 -28.23 -20.63
CA THR A 411 1.74 -28.21 -20.48
C THR A 411 1.41 -28.65 -19.08
N VAL A 412 1.01 -27.71 -18.22
CA VAL A 412 0.65 -27.99 -16.83
C VAL A 412 -0.75 -27.42 -16.60
N ARG A 413 -1.71 -28.28 -16.30
CA ARG A 413 -3.12 -27.92 -16.09
C ARG A 413 -3.65 -28.51 -14.80
N ASP A 414 -4.60 -27.81 -14.18
CA ASP A 414 -5.36 -28.33 -13.05
C ASP A 414 -6.42 -29.36 -13.49
N THR A 415 -7.04 -30.03 -12.51
CA THR A 415 -8.15 -30.99 -12.73
C THR A 415 -9.37 -30.42 -13.46
N SER A 416 -9.48 -29.09 -13.57
CA SER A 416 -10.53 -28.40 -14.32
C SER A 416 -10.08 -27.97 -15.73
N GLY A 417 -8.84 -28.28 -16.12
CA GLY A 417 -8.28 -28.03 -17.46
C GLY A 417 -7.65 -26.65 -17.66
N HIS A 418 -7.50 -25.85 -16.60
CA HIS A 418 -6.89 -24.53 -16.68
C HIS A 418 -5.38 -24.62 -16.57
N GLN A 419 -4.66 -23.81 -17.36
CA GLN A 419 -3.20 -23.75 -17.33
C GLN A 419 -2.72 -23.21 -15.97
N LEU A 420 -1.67 -23.84 -15.43
CA LEU A 420 -0.91 -23.37 -14.28
C LEU A 420 0.35 -22.64 -14.78
N THR A 421 0.73 -21.56 -14.11
CA THR A 421 1.90 -20.73 -14.43
C THR A 421 3.13 -21.23 -13.66
N PRO A 422 4.32 -21.35 -14.27
CA PRO A 422 5.53 -21.69 -13.52
C PRO A 422 5.87 -20.58 -12.52
N ARG A 423 6.31 -20.98 -11.32
CA ARG A 423 6.94 -20.12 -10.32
C ARG A 423 8.29 -19.61 -10.82
N SER A 424 8.59 -18.32 -10.59
CA SER A 424 9.84 -17.72 -11.08
C SER A 424 11.08 -18.33 -10.44
N GLU A 425 10.93 -18.96 -9.27
CA GLU A 425 11.96 -19.69 -8.55
C GLU A 425 12.54 -20.85 -9.36
N ILE A 426 11.76 -21.44 -10.27
CA ILE A 426 12.25 -22.54 -11.10
C ILE A 426 13.47 -22.09 -11.91
N GLU A 427 13.37 -20.90 -12.51
CA GLU A 427 14.44 -20.25 -13.29
C GLU A 427 15.44 -19.52 -12.40
N ARG A 428 14.97 -18.81 -11.35
CA ARG A 428 15.85 -18.05 -10.45
C ARG A 428 16.74 -18.93 -9.58
N LYS A 429 16.41 -20.19 -9.34
CA LYS A 429 17.25 -21.11 -8.55
C LYS A 429 17.76 -22.28 -9.39
N ASN A 430 17.58 -22.25 -10.72
CA ASN A 430 17.92 -23.32 -11.66
C ASN A 430 17.52 -24.72 -11.17
N THR A 431 16.38 -24.80 -10.48
CA THR A 431 15.95 -25.97 -9.69
C THR A 431 15.74 -27.23 -10.52
N VAL A 432 15.57 -27.06 -11.84
CA VAL A 432 15.31 -28.15 -12.80
C VAL A 432 16.41 -28.29 -13.85
N GLN A 433 17.49 -27.51 -13.74
CA GLN A 433 18.65 -27.64 -14.61
C GLN A 433 19.62 -28.67 -14.04
N MET A 434 20.08 -29.58 -14.89
CA MET A 434 20.93 -30.70 -14.49
C MET A 434 21.92 -31.05 -15.61
N ALA A 435 23.20 -31.24 -15.28
CA ALA A 435 24.21 -31.75 -16.21
C ALA A 435 24.31 -33.28 -16.13
N TYR A 436 24.26 -33.96 -17.29
CA TYR A 436 24.50 -35.41 -17.39
C TYR A 436 25.81 -35.65 -18.13
N ARG A 437 26.83 -36.21 -17.44
CA ARG A 437 28.19 -36.51 -17.97
C ARG A 437 28.91 -35.36 -18.69
N GLN A 438 28.43 -34.14 -18.58
CA GLN A 438 29.06 -32.92 -19.11
C GLN A 438 29.72 -32.15 -17.97
N ALA A 439 30.85 -31.48 -18.26
CA ALA A 439 31.47 -30.58 -17.30
C ALA A 439 30.49 -29.47 -16.90
N PHE A 440 30.53 -29.08 -15.65
CA PHE A 440 29.53 -28.23 -15.04
C PHE A 440 30.13 -27.49 -13.83
N VAL A 441 29.82 -26.22 -13.65
CA VAL A 441 30.40 -25.40 -12.57
C VAL A 441 29.30 -24.90 -11.63
N GLU A 442 29.41 -25.24 -10.36
CA GLU A 442 28.60 -24.62 -9.30
C GLU A 442 29.39 -23.50 -8.66
N ALA A 443 28.85 -22.29 -8.69
CA ALA A 443 29.49 -21.14 -8.12
C ALA A 443 28.73 -20.67 -6.88
N PHE A 444 29.42 -20.55 -5.75
CA PHE A 444 28.85 -20.05 -4.50
C PHE A 444 29.53 -18.75 -4.12
N VAL A 445 28.73 -17.79 -3.66
CA VAL A 445 29.24 -16.53 -3.10
C VAL A 445 29.05 -16.59 -1.59
N ARG A 446 30.14 -16.51 -0.84
CA ARG A 446 30.12 -16.60 0.62
C ARG A 446 30.75 -15.37 1.26
N ASP A 447 30.34 -15.06 2.48
CA ASP A 447 31.04 -14.08 3.30
C ASP A 447 32.32 -14.72 3.92
N PRO A 448 33.13 -13.96 4.70
CA PRO A 448 34.28 -14.52 5.41
C PRO A 448 33.93 -15.55 6.51
N SER A 449 32.66 -15.61 6.93
CA SER A 449 32.13 -16.55 7.92
C SER A 449 31.75 -17.90 7.29
N GLY A 450 31.51 -17.92 5.97
CA GLY A 450 31.16 -19.08 5.17
C GLY A 450 29.68 -19.12 4.74
N ASP A 451 28.90 -18.10 5.07
CA ASP A 451 27.46 -18.02 4.79
C ASP A 451 27.22 -17.51 3.36
N ILE A 452 26.19 -18.00 2.68
CA ILE A 452 25.88 -17.59 1.30
C ILE A 452 25.38 -16.14 1.31
N VAL A 453 25.89 -15.33 0.38
CA VAL A 453 25.59 -13.90 0.30
C VAL A 453 24.86 -13.60 -1.00
N GLU A 454 23.63 -13.10 -0.89
CA GLU A 454 22.85 -12.62 -2.05
C GLU A 454 23.04 -11.13 -2.31
N ARG A 455 23.44 -10.37 -1.28
CA ARG A 455 23.71 -8.93 -1.39
C ARG A 455 25.04 -8.57 -0.74
N ALA A 456 25.87 -7.83 -1.48
CA ALA A 456 27.14 -7.33 -0.99
C ALA A 456 27.22 -5.80 -1.06
N MET A 457 27.67 -5.19 0.03
CA MET A 457 27.87 -3.74 0.11
C MET A 457 29.29 -3.34 -0.32
N PRO A 458 29.51 -2.10 -0.80
CA PRO A 458 30.85 -1.59 -1.10
C PRO A 458 31.83 -1.78 0.07
N GLY A 459 32.99 -2.38 -0.21
CA GLY A 459 34.03 -2.70 0.76
C GLY A 459 33.86 -4.04 1.50
N GLN A 460 32.76 -4.77 1.30
CA GLN A 460 32.60 -6.12 1.85
C GLN A 460 33.48 -7.11 1.07
N VAL A 461 34.16 -7.99 1.81
CA VAL A 461 34.95 -9.09 1.22
C VAL A 461 34.04 -10.29 1.01
N LEU A 462 34.06 -10.84 -0.20
CA LEU A 462 33.32 -12.02 -0.61
C LEU A 462 34.31 -13.12 -1.02
N ASN A 463 33.97 -14.35 -0.65
CA ASN A 463 34.66 -15.57 -1.05
C ASN A 463 33.79 -16.29 -2.09
N ILE A 464 34.18 -16.22 -3.34
CA ILE A 464 33.54 -16.97 -4.42
C ILE A 464 34.23 -18.35 -4.50
N SER A 465 33.46 -19.42 -4.39
CA SER A 465 33.94 -20.78 -4.64
C SER A 465 33.31 -21.34 -5.91
N LEU A 466 34.13 -21.81 -6.83
CA LEU A 466 33.71 -22.45 -8.08
C LEU A 466 34.03 -23.93 -8.01
N ASP A 467 33.00 -24.75 -7.97
CA ASP A 467 33.07 -26.20 -7.97
C ASP A 467 32.84 -26.74 -9.37
N VAL A 468 33.93 -27.06 -10.05
CA VAL A 468 33.92 -27.69 -11.36
C VAL A 468 33.70 -29.19 -11.17
N ASN A 469 32.48 -29.64 -11.46
CA ASN A 469 32.10 -31.04 -11.55
C ASN A 469 32.33 -31.52 -12.98
N ALA A 470 33.08 -32.61 -13.17
CA ALA A 470 33.20 -33.24 -14.49
C ALA A 470 33.58 -34.72 -14.34
N PRO A 471 33.40 -35.54 -15.39
CA PRO A 471 33.94 -36.89 -15.42
C PRO A 471 35.42 -36.91 -15.00
N GLY A 472 35.83 -37.87 -14.18
CA GLY A 472 37.16 -37.82 -13.54
C GLY A 472 38.36 -37.83 -14.48
N GLU A 473 38.14 -38.14 -15.76
CA GLU A 473 39.13 -38.07 -16.84
C GLU A 473 39.36 -36.63 -17.37
N LEU A 474 38.47 -35.68 -17.09
CA LEU A 474 38.54 -34.28 -17.53
C LEU A 474 39.06 -33.33 -16.43
N VAL A 475 38.82 -33.64 -15.15
CA VAL A 475 39.14 -32.77 -14.01
C VAL A 475 40.63 -32.70 -13.67
N ASN A 476 41.42 -33.73 -13.98
CA ASN A 476 42.80 -33.88 -13.48
C ASN A 476 43.91 -33.21 -14.33
N GLY A 477 43.61 -32.03 -14.89
CA GLY A 477 44.59 -31.11 -15.52
C GLY A 477 45.44 -31.68 -16.67
N THR A 478 45.18 -32.92 -17.10
CA THR A 478 45.79 -33.64 -18.23
C THR A 478 44.82 -34.72 -18.68
N THR A 479 43.91 -34.37 -19.60
CA THR A 479 43.06 -35.36 -20.27
C THR A 479 43.72 -35.85 -21.55
N MET A 480 43.52 -37.14 -21.87
CA MET A 480 43.95 -37.73 -23.14
C MET A 480 42.75 -37.85 -24.07
N ILE A 481 42.57 -36.88 -24.96
CA ILE A 481 41.46 -36.92 -25.92
C ILE A 481 41.85 -37.78 -27.11
N PHE A 482 40.92 -38.60 -27.56
CA PHE A 482 41.02 -39.33 -28.81
C PHE A 482 40.83 -38.34 -29.97
N ALA A 483 41.92 -37.84 -30.53
CA ALA A 483 41.86 -37.16 -31.81
C ALA A 483 41.59 -38.22 -32.87
N ASN A 484 40.36 -38.22 -33.39
CA ASN A 484 39.95 -38.97 -34.56
C ASN A 484 39.18 -38.07 -35.53
N GLU A 485 39.92 -37.17 -36.19
CA GLU A 485 39.35 -36.30 -37.20
C GLU A 485 39.44 -36.95 -38.58
N THR A 486 38.28 -37.11 -39.22
CA THR A 486 38.18 -37.42 -40.64
C THR A 486 38.38 -36.15 -41.47
N ASN A 487 39.07 -36.25 -42.60
CA ASN A 487 39.42 -35.12 -43.46
C ASN A 487 40.29 -34.00 -42.83
N VAL A 488 41.40 -34.35 -42.17
CA VAL A 488 42.43 -33.36 -41.81
C VAL A 488 43.27 -33.02 -43.03
N TRP A 489 43.35 -31.74 -43.38
CA TRP A 489 44.13 -31.29 -44.53
C TRP A 489 45.63 -31.48 -44.28
N SER A 490 46.28 -32.35 -45.05
CA SER A 490 47.73 -32.50 -45.03
C SER A 490 48.37 -31.61 -46.11
N PRO A 491 49.13 -30.57 -45.74
CA PRO A 491 49.80 -29.70 -46.70
C PRO A 491 50.90 -30.43 -47.49
N GLU A 492 51.49 -31.50 -46.95
CA GLU A 492 52.59 -32.24 -47.59
C GLU A 492 52.13 -33.06 -48.79
N ILE A 493 50.89 -33.55 -48.78
CA ILE A 493 50.30 -34.30 -49.90
C ILE A 493 49.15 -33.55 -50.58
N ALA A 494 48.83 -32.34 -50.11
CA ALA A 494 47.71 -31.52 -50.56
C ALA A 494 46.41 -32.34 -50.64
N ASN A 495 46.16 -33.14 -49.61
CA ASN A 495 44.99 -34.00 -49.54
C ASN A 495 44.53 -34.16 -48.10
N PHE A 496 43.27 -34.50 -47.94
CA PHE A 496 42.67 -34.81 -46.65
C PHE A 496 43.05 -36.23 -46.21
N VAL A 497 43.42 -36.39 -44.95
CA VAL A 497 43.75 -37.68 -44.31
C VAL A 497 42.97 -37.83 -43.02
N ASP A 498 42.62 -39.06 -42.69
CA ASP A 498 41.98 -39.38 -41.43
C ASP A 498 43.08 -39.65 -40.39
N ILE A 499 42.98 -38.99 -39.23
CA ILE A 499 43.91 -39.18 -38.11
C ILE A 499 43.28 -40.03 -37.02
N ASP A 500 43.08 -41.33 -37.29
CA ASP A 500 42.58 -42.27 -36.29
C ASP A 500 43.58 -42.46 -35.12
N THR A 501 43.08 -42.37 -33.87
CA THR A 501 43.70 -42.89 -32.63
C THR A 501 44.84 -42.11 -31.94
N TYR A 502 44.88 -40.78 -32.03
CA TYR A 502 45.88 -39.99 -31.30
C TYR A 502 45.40 -39.58 -29.91
N TYR A 503 46.28 -39.69 -28.92
CA TYR A 503 46.04 -39.14 -27.59
C TYR A 503 46.71 -37.78 -27.45
N VAL A 504 45.92 -36.72 -27.31
CA VAL A 504 46.42 -35.36 -27.05
C VAL A 504 46.34 -35.07 -25.57
N ASN A 505 47.46 -34.67 -24.97
CA ASN A 505 47.52 -34.30 -23.56
C ASN A 505 47.10 -32.83 -23.39
N ARG A 506 45.98 -32.56 -22.71
CA ARG A 506 45.51 -31.18 -22.43
C ARG A 506 45.96 -30.69 -21.05
N THR A 507 46.88 -29.74 -20.98
CA THR A 507 47.26 -29.12 -19.70
C THR A 507 46.46 -27.85 -19.44
N LEU A 508 45.84 -27.73 -18.27
CA LEU A 508 45.20 -26.48 -17.83
C LEU A 508 46.26 -25.45 -17.42
N LEU A 509 46.36 -24.32 -18.14
CA LEU A 509 47.42 -23.32 -17.94
C LEU A 509 46.94 -22.03 -17.29
N ASN A 510 45.71 -21.62 -17.58
CA ASN A 510 45.08 -20.45 -16.99
C ASN A 510 43.56 -20.65 -16.92
N PHE A 511 42.90 -19.78 -16.17
CA PHE A 511 41.46 -19.71 -16.02
C PHE A 511 41.04 -18.25 -16.06
N THR A 512 40.06 -17.91 -16.89
CA THR A 512 39.48 -16.57 -16.97
C THR A 512 38.03 -16.67 -16.58
N MET A 513 37.59 -15.79 -15.70
CA MET A 513 36.20 -15.66 -15.30
C MET A 513 35.74 -14.26 -15.65
N SER A 514 34.50 -14.11 -16.09
CA SER A 514 33.88 -12.80 -16.27
C SER A 514 32.50 -12.76 -15.64
N PHE A 515 32.21 -11.66 -14.97
CA PHE A 515 30.95 -11.34 -14.34
C PHE A 515 30.32 -10.22 -15.15
N VAL A 516 29.08 -10.41 -15.56
CA VAL A 516 28.28 -9.36 -16.18
C VAL A 516 27.14 -9.02 -15.24
N GLY A 517 27.04 -7.75 -14.92
CA GLY A 517 25.99 -7.20 -14.09
C GLY A 517 25.24 -6.08 -14.78
N TYR A 518 23.98 -5.93 -14.40
CA TYR A 518 23.10 -4.88 -14.91
C TYR A 518 22.60 -4.02 -13.76
N GLY A 519 22.72 -2.71 -13.92
CA GLY A 519 22.16 -1.70 -13.02
C GLY A 519 21.26 -0.76 -13.81
N SER A 520 20.34 -0.08 -13.14
CA SER A 520 19.56 0.99 -13.76
C SER A 520 19.29 2.08 -12.73
N GLY A 521 19.30 3.33 -13.16
CA GLY A 521 18.98 4.47 -12.32
C GLY A 521 18.13 5.49 -13.05
N TYR A 522 17.47 6.37 -12.30
CA TYR A 522 16.72 7.47 -12.89
C TYR A 522 16.84 8.74 -12.05
N ASN A 523 16.63 9.87 -12.71
CA ASN A 523 16.36 11.15 -12.10
C ASN A 523 15.25 11.86 -12.88
N GLU A 524 14.89 13.08 -12.48
CA GLU A 524 13.81 13.88 -13.09
C GLU A 524 13.91 14.05 -14.62
N THR A 525 15.10 13.88 -15.20
CA THR A 525 15.38 14.21 -16.62
C THR A 525 15.86 13.02 -17.46
N HIS A 526 16.42 11.98 -16.84
CA HIS A 526 17.04 10.85 -17.51
C HIS A 526 16.84 9.56 -16.70
N SER A 527 16.61 8.45 -17.41
CA SER A 527 16.93 7.10 -16.96
C SER A 527 18.29 6.69 -17.55
N TRP A 528 18.98 5.77 -16.91
CA TRP A 528 20.17 5.16 -17.47
C TRP A 528 20.25 3.69 -17.11
N ASP A 529 20.79 2.92 -18.04
CA ASP A 529 21.11 1.51 -17.87
C ASP A 529 22.62 1.35 -17.79
N GLU A 530 23.08 0.53 -16.86
CA GLU A 530 24.48 0.23 -16.61
C GLU A 530 24.74 -1.25 -16.85
N VAL A 531 25.79 -1.55 -17.62
CA VAL A 531 26.32 -2.91 -17.77
C VAL A 531 27.74 -2.91 -17.23
N ILE A 532 27.96 -3.66 -16.16
CA ILE A 532 29.27 -3.92 -15.59
C ILE A 532 29.78 -5.24 -16.17
N VAL A 533 31.00 -5.26 -16.68
CA VAL A 533 31.72 -6.48 -17.03
C VAL A 533 33.01 -6.52 -16.23
N HIS A 534 33.10 -7.41 -15.25
CA HIS A 534 34.34 -7.67 -14.51
C HIS A 534 35.00 -8.95 -15.04
N ILE A 535 36.31 -8.96 -15.21
CA ILE A 535 37.07 -10.10 -15.74
C ILE A 535 38.23 -10.38 -14.78
N ILE A 536 38.33 -11.62 -14.30
CA ILE A 536 39.44 -12.13 -13.49
C ILE A 536 40.20 -13.15 -14.32
N HIS A 537 41.51 -13.00 -14.43
CA HIS A 537 42.41 -13.91 -15.12
C HIS A 537 43.42 -14.51 -14.14
N ILE A 538 43.46 -15.84 -14.05
CA ILE A 538 44.36 -16.60 -13.20
C ILE A 538 45.33 -17.37 -14.09
N ASP A 539 46.62 -17.11 -13.96
CA ASP A 539 47.68 -17.88 -14.61
C ASP A 539 48.26 -18.87 -13.59
N PHE A 540 47.95 -20.16 -13.78
CA PHE A 540 48.40 -21.23 -12.89
C PHE A 540 49.91 -21.47 -12.97
N VAL A 541 50.55 -21.12 -14.10
CA VAL A 541 51.99 -21.31 -14.33
C VAL A 541 52.79 -20.18 -13.67
N ALA A 542 52.36 -18.94 -13.88
CA ALA A 542 52.97 -17.78 -13.26
C ALA A 542 52.62 -17.65 -11.78
N ASN A 543 51.52 -18.29 -11.34
CA ASN A 543 50.91 -18.13 -10.03
C ASN A 543 50.56 -16.66 -9.76
N VAL A 544 49.93 -16.01 -10.75
CA VAL A 544 49.52 -14.61 -10.75
C VAL A 544 48.05 -14.52 -11.12
N MET A 545 47.36 -13.52 -10.58
CA MET A 545 45.99 -13.16 -10.93
C MET A 545 45.97 -11.68 -11.31
N ASP A 546 45.32 -11.37 -12.42
CA ASP A 546 45.08 -10.01 -12.91
C ASP A 546 43.58 -9.84 -13.18
N ASP A 547 43.03 -8.65 -12.94
CA ASP A 547 41.61 -8.37 -13.11
C ASP A 547 41.34 -7.03 -13.82
N MET A 548 40.14 -6.88 -14.38
CA MET A 548 39.71 -5.69 -15.09
C MET A 548 38.19 -5.51 -14.99
N SER A 549 37.74 -4.28 -14.78
CA SER A 549 36.31 -3.93 -14.85
C SER A 549 36.03 -3.03 -16.05
N ILE A 550 34.83 -3.13 -16.62
CA ILE A 550 34.33 -2.29 -17.71
C ILE A 550 32.91 -1.87 -17.37
N LEU A 551 32.60 -0.56 -17.41
CA LEU A 551 31.25 -0.05 -17.22
C LEU A 551 30.75 0.60 -18.52
N TYR A 552 29.61 0.10 -18.99
CA TYR A 552 28.83 0.71 -20.05
C TYR A 552 27.65 1.45 -19.40
N THR A 553 27.50 2.74 -19.66
CA THR A 553 26.31 3.50 -19.22
C THR A 553 25.59 4.04 -20.46
N GLU A 554 24.33 3.66 -20.61
CA GLU A 554 23.42 4.14 -21.65
C GLU A 554 22.39 5.07 -21.02
N TYR A 555 22.33 6.32 -21.47
CA TYR A 555 21.39 7.31 -20.97
C TYR A 555 20.17 7.44 -21.91
N SER A 556 18.97 7.41 -21.34
CA SER A 556 17.68 7.64 -22.01
C SER A 556 16.97 8.85 -21.38
N SER A 557 16.60 9.86 -22.16
CA SER A 557 15.90 11.05 -21.65
C SER A 557 14.38 10.84 -21.59
N SER A 558 13.72 11.30 -20.52
CA SER A 558 12.26 11.17 -20.33
C SER A 558 11.40 12.03 -21.27
N SER A 559 12.03 12.94 -22.03
CA SER A 559 11.33 13.81 -22.99
C SER A 559 11.50 13.35 -24.45
N ASP A 560 10.43 12.77 -24.99
CA ASP A 560 10.12 12.58 -26.41
C ASP A 560 10.80 11.47 -27.24
N ILE A 561 9.91 10.83 -28.03
CA ILE A 561 9.98 9.66 -28.92
C ILE A 561 11.06 9.70 -30.03
N ALA A 562 11.92 10.73 -30.11
CA ALA A 562 12.98 10.73 -31.13
C ALA A 562 14.06 11.76 -30.82
N THR A 563 15.16 11.36 -30.15
CA THR A 563 16.55 11.66 -30.56
C THR A 563 17.60 11.11 -29.60
N GLY A 564 18.34 10.09 -30.06
CA GLY A 564 19.74 9.81 -29.70
C GLY A 564 20.03 9.31 -28.28
N ALA A 565 20.03 7.99 -28.09
CA ALA A 565 20.81 7.38 -27.01
C ALA A 565 22.28 7.85 -27.12
N THR A 566 22.78 8.55 -26.11
CA THR A 566 24.21 8.83 -25.99
C THR A 566 24.85 7.72 -25.18
N ASN A 567 25.46 6.76 -25.89
CA ASN A 567 26.25 5.71 -25.24
C ASN A 567 27.55 6.35 -24.76
N SER A 568 27.76 6.39 -23.44
CA SER A 568 29.07 6.75 -22.87
C SER A 568 29.71 5.50 -22.31
N THR A 569 30.79 5.04 -22.92
CA THR A 569 31.61 3.96 -22.38
C THR A 569 32.64 4.56 -21.44
N LYS A 570 32.57 4.24 -20.14
CA LYS A 570 33.58 4.62 -19.15
C LYS A 570 34.34 3.36 -18.74
N ILE A 571 35.53 3.19 -19.30
CA ILE A 571 36.43 2.12 -18.86
C ILE A 571 37.02 2.54 -17.51
N SER A 572 36.66 1.83 -16.44
CA SER A 572 37.17 2.03 -15.08
C SER A 572 37.88 0.78 -14.61
N THR A 573 39.15 0.87 -14.20
CA THR A 573 39.95 -0.31 -13.85
C THR A 573 39.78 -0.77 -12.39
N THR A 574 38.81 -0.25 -11.62
CA THR A 574 38.77 -0.40 -10.16
C THR A 574 37.33 -0.49 -9.61
N MET A 575 36.49 -1.43 -10.08
CA MET A 575 35.13 -1.64 -9.51
C MET A 575 35.04 -2.84 -8.58
N VAL A 576 35.76 -3.91 -8.89
CA VAL A 576 35.95 -5.05 -8.01
C VAL A 576 37.45 -5.21 -7.83
N ASP A 577 37.88 -5.34 -6.57
CA ASP A 577 39.26 -5.64 -6.19
C ASP A 577 39.39 -7.15 -5.96
N SER A 578 40.25 -7.81 -6.72
CA SER A 578 40.59 -9.23 -6.50
C SER A 578 41.71 -9.35 -5.45
N LEU A 579 41.40 -9.96 -4.31
CA LEU A 579 42.26 -10.01 -3.11
C LEU A 579 43.17 -11.26 -3.06
N GLY A 580 42.76 -12.35 -3.70
CA GLY A 580 43.54 -13.60 -3.76
C GLY A 580 42.76 -14.78 -4.32
N TRP A 581 43.46 -15.88 -4.58
CA TRP A 581 42.85 -17.13 -5.08
C TRP A 581 43.54 -18.38 -4.52
N ASP A 582 42.83 -19.51 -4.55
CA ASP A 582 43.35 -20.85 -4.26
C ASP A 582 42.65 -21.92 -5.13
N ILE A 583 43.24 -23.11 -5.27
CA ILE A 583 42.65 -24.22 -6.04
C ILE A 583 42.88 -25.58 -5.35
N SER A 584 41.83 -26.40 -5.29
CA SER A 584 41.87 -27.78 -4.81
C SER A 584 41.35 -28.73 -5.89
N VAL A 585 42.23 -29.57 -6.42
CA VAL A 585 41.89 -30.55 -7.47
C VAL A 585 41.55 -31.90 -6.84
N GLY A 586 40.34 -32.40 -7.09
CA GLY A 586 39.86 -33.73 -6.69
C GLY A 586 39.62 -34.65 -7.90
N PRO A 587 39.27 -35.94 -7.65
CA PRO A 587 39.07 -36.92 -8.72
C PRO A 587 37.81 -36.68 -9.56
N GLU A 588 36.77 -36.07 -9.00
CA GLU A 588 35.46 -35.82 -9.67
C GLU A 588 35.03 -34.33 -9.57
N ARG A 589 35.73 -33.55 -8.72
CA ARG A 589 35.42 -32.14 -8.43
C ARG A 589 36.70 -31.34 -8.24
N THR A 590 36.81 -30.18 -8.89
CA THR A 590 37.85 -29.17 -8.63
C THR A 590 37.22 -27.91 -8.06
N THR A 591 37.71 -27.44 -6.92
CA THR A 591 37.23 -26.20 -6.29
C THR A 591 38.25 -25.08 -6.48
N ILE A 592 37.83 -23.96 -7.07
CA ILE A 592 38.61 -22.71 -7.16
C ILE A 592 38.01 -21.72 -6.16
N TRP A 593 38.86 -21.06 -5.36
CA TRP A 593 38.46 -20.02 -4.42
C TRP A 593 38.95 -18.67 -4.91
N LEU A 594 38.11 -17.65 -4.86
CA LEU A 594 38.43 -16.26 -5.22
C LEU A 594 37.94 -15.34 -4.11
N ALA A 595 38.83 -14.53 -3.55
CA ALA A 595 38.47 -13.46 -2.64
C ALA A 595 38.33 -12.16 -3.43
N VAL A 596 37.16 -11.53 -3.39
CA VAL A 596 36.87 -10.26 -4.10
C VAL A 596 36.23 -9.25 -3.16
N SER A 597 36.32 -7.96 -3.48
CA SER A 597 35.56 -6.91 -2.78
C SER A 597 35.17 -5.79 -3.71
N LEU A 598 33.98 -5.21 -3.51
CA LEU A 598 33.53 -4.04 -4.27
C LEU A 598 34.28 -2.79 -3.82
N THR A 599 34.73 -1.96 -4.77
CA THR A 599 35.25 -0.64 -4.44
C THR A 599 34.11 0.34 -4.15
N PRO A 600 34.36 1.44 -3.42
CA PRO A 600 33.35 2.49 -3.21
C PRO A 600 32.87 3.20 -4.48
N GLU A 601 33.49 2.92 -5.63
CA GLU A 601 33.17 3.52 -6.93
C GLU A 601 32.34 2.58 -7.83
N ALA A 602 32.08 1.34 -7.37
CA ALA A 602 31.20 0.41 -8.05
C ALA A 602 29.74 0.87 -7.94
N PRO A 603 29.00 0.95 -9.06
CA PRO A 603 27.58 1.25 -9.01
C PRO A 603 26.78 0.04 -8.52
N ASP A 604 25.55 0.31 -8.09
CA ASP A 604 24.62 -0.73 -7.68
C ASP A 604 24.22 -1.56 -8.91
N ALA A 605 24.48 -2.87 -8.90
CA ALA A 605 24.21 -3.77 -10.02
C ALA A 605 23.87 -5.20 -9.61
N VAL A 606 23.03 -5.86 -10.40
CA VAL A 606 22.72 -7.29 -10.26
C VAL A 606 23.66 -8.06 -11.18
N ILE A 607 24.58 -8.85 -10.62
CA ILE A 607 25.34 -9.84 -11.39
C ILE A 607 24.41 -11.00 -11.71
N ASN A 608 24.13 -11.22 -12.99
CA ASN A 608 23.19 -12.23 -13.47
C ASN A 608 23.76 -13.11 -14.58
N GLN A 609 24.96 -12.82 -15.07
CA GLN A 609 25.65 -13.66 -16.03
C GLN A 609 27.11 -13.83 -15.61
N VAL A 610 27.56 -15.07 -15.63
CA VAL A 610 28.94 -15.44 -15.37
C VAL A 610 29.40 -16.32 -16.50
N ALA A 611 30.59 -16.03 -17.00
CA ALA A 611 31.24 -16.76 -18.06
C ALA A 611 32.61 -17.20 -17.55
N SER A 612 33.04 -18.42 -17.86
CA SER A 612 34.39 -18.86 -17.51
C SER A 612 35.05 -19.58 -18.67
N GLN A 613 36.37 -19.47 -18.74
CA GLN A 613 37.18 -19.98 -19.82
C GLN A 613 38.43 -20.61 -19.25
N ALA A 614 38.75 -21.82 -19.66
CA ALA A 614 39.90 -22.57 -19.16
C ALA A 614 40.89 -22.89 -20.31
N GLY A 615 42.18 -22.57 -20.09
CA GLY A 615 43.29 -23.12 -20.87
C GLY A 615 44.06 -22.18 -21.82
N TRP A 616 45.26 -22.65 -22.19
CA TRP A 616 46.10 -22.13 -23.29
C TRP A 616 46.51 -23.33 -24.15
N TRP A 617 46.65 -23.16 -25.48
CA TRP A 617 47.04 -24.26 -26.38
C TRP A 617 48.47 -24.10 -26.90
N GLU A 618 49.21 -25.21 -26.94
CA GLU A 618 50.42 -25.39 -27.73
C GLU A 618 50.12 -26.41 -28.84
N ASP A 619 50.24 -25.98 -30.09
CA ASP A 619 49.98 -26.83 -31.24
C ASP A 619 51.23 -27.62 -31.63
N TYR A 620 51.06 -28.93 -31.85
CA TYR A 620 52.14 -29.80 -32.29
C TYR A 620 51.84 -30.42 -33.65
N ALA A 621 52.72 -30.20 -34.63
CA ALA A 621 52.68 -30.84 -35.94
C ALA A 621 53.29 -32.25 -35.91
N ALA A 622 52.63 -33.24 -36.49
CA ALA A 622 53.23 -34.53 -36.79
C ALA A 622 53.73 -34.54 -38.24
N ASN A 623 54.96 -34.98 -38.50
CA ASN A 623 55.41 -35.23 -39.89
C ASN A 623 54.56 -36.35 -40.50
N ALA A 624 53.90 -36.12 -41.65
CA ALA A 624 53.15 -37.16 -42.34
C ALA A 624 54.13 -38.08 -43.09
N SER A 625 54.47 -39.22 -42.49
CA SER A 625 55.20 -40.29 -43.19
C SER A 625 54.22 -41.13 -44.01
N LEU A 626 54.62 -41.45 -45.26
CA LEU A 626 53.88 -42.28 -46.22
C LEU A 626 53.28 -43.55 -45.59
N ALA A 627 52.06 -43.88 -46.01
CA ALA A 627 51.31 -45.07 -45.60
C ALA A 627 52.19 -46.34 -45.50
N GLY A 628 52.30 -46.89 -44.28
CA GLY A 628 52.95 -48.18 -44.00
C GLY A 628 54.28 -48.12 -43.21
N GLN A 629 54.69 -46.97 -42.66
CA GLN A 629 55.75 -46.91 -41.65
C GLN A 629 55.28 -46.19 -40.39
N ASP A 630 55.12 -46.94 -39.29
CA ASP A 630 54.74 -46.47 -37.95
C ASP A 630 55.85 -45.62 -37.29
N ASN A 631 56.20 -44.47 -37.88
CA ASN A 631 57.16 -43.52 -37.31
C ASN A 631 56.68 -42.08 -37.57
N PHE A 632 55.77 -41.59 -36.73
CA PHE A 632 55.40 -40.17 -36.66
C PHE A 632 56.12 -39.54 -35.47
N THR A 633 56.71 -38.35 -35.64
CA THR A 633 57.22 -37.54 -34.52
C THR A 633 56.45 -36.22 -34.51
N ILE A 634 55.82 -35.95 -33.37
CA ILE A 634 55.09 -34.72 -33.06
C ILE A 634 56.10 -33.63 -32.66
N TYR A 635 56.03 -32.43 -33.24
CA TYR A 635 56.88 -31.27 -32.93
C TYR A 635 56.07 -29.96 -32.90
N HIS A 636 56.36 -29.08 -31.94
CA HIS A 636 55.66 -27.81 -31.75
C HIS A 636 55.76 -26.87 -32.98
N ASN A 637 54.64 -26.34 -33.48
CA ASN A 637 54.61 -25.38 -34.61
C ASN A 637 54.13 -23.98 -34.17
N PRO A 638 55.05 -23.02 -33.90
CA PRO A 638 54.70 -21.73 -33.30
C PRO A 638 54.14 -20.66 -34.26
N ALA A 639 53.91 -20.94 -35.56
CA ALA A 639 53.65 -19.90 -36.56
C ALA A 639 52.18 -19.74 -37.02
N ASP A 640 51.27 -20.68 -36.72
CA ASP A 640 49.86 -20.68 -37.16
C ASP A 640 48.90 -21.05 -36.01
N SER A 641 49.14 -20.52 -34.81
CA SER A 641 48.30 -20.80 -33.65
C SER A 641 46.86 -20.28 -33.84
N LYS A 642 45.89 -21.20 -33.81
CA LYS A 642 44.46 -20.89 -33.59
C LYS A 642 43.98 -21.61 -32.34
N SER A 643 43.18 -20.90 -31.54
CA SER A 643 42.80 -21.24 -30.17
C SER A 643 41.62 -22.22 -30.11
N VAL A 644 41.70 -23.23 -29.24
CA VAL A 644 40.51 -23.86 -28.65
C VAL A 644 40.43 -23.37 -27.22
N VAL A 645 39.34 -22.65 -26.93
CA VAL A 645 38.99 -22.17 -25.61
C VAL A 645 37.88 -23.10 -25.12
N GLU A 646 38.06 -23.76 -23.99
CA GLU A 646 36.90 -24.35 -23.29
C GLU A 646 36.17 -23.20 -22.64
N VAL A 647 34.99 -22.92 -23.18
CA VAL A 647 34.12 -21.81 -22.79
C VAL A 647 32.94 -22.44 -22.04
N PHE A 648 32.81 -22.12 -20.77
CA PHE A 648 31.74 -22.60 -19.88
C PHE A 648 30.59 -21.56 -19.80
N ASP A 649 30.36 -20.76 -20.84
CA ASP A 649 29.47 -19.58 -20.78
C ASP A 649 27.99 -19.93 -20.51
N GLU A 650 27.60 -21.21 -20.66
CA GLU A 650 26.25 -21.75 -20.40
C GLU A 650 26.25 -22.92 -19.37
N GLU A 651 27.41 -23.22 -18.76
CA GLU A 651 27.62 -24.41 -17.92
C GLU A 651 27.85 -24.06 -16.42
N ILE A 652 27.51 -22.83 -16.00
CA ILE A 652 27.71 -22.34 -14.63
C ILE A 652 26.36 -22.08 -13.95
N ILE A 653 26.06 -22.78 -12.85
CA ILE A 653 24.96 -22.41 -11.94
C ILE A 653 25.51 -21.56 -10.82
N TRP A 654 24.98 -20.34 -10.73
CA TRP A 654 25.32 -19.36 -9.71
C TRP A 654 24.38 -19.54 -8.50
N SER A 655 24.93 -19.62 -7.30
CA SER A 655 24.19 -19.72 -6.04
C SER A 655 24.65 -18.60 -5.10
N PRO A 656 23.81 -17.57 -4.88
CA PRO A 656 22.45 -17.40 -5.43
C PRO A 656 22.49 -17.00 -6.91
N ALA A 657 21.45 -17.25 -7.71
CA ALA A 657 21.53 -17.01 -9.17
C ALA A 657 21.68 -15.54 -9.58
N ARG A 658 21.51 -14.62 -8.62
CA ARG A 658 21.78 -13.20 -8.76
C ARG A 658 22.54 -12.71 -7.54
N LEU A 659 23.71 -12.13 -7.76
CA LEU A 659 24.44 -11.44 -6.70
C LEU A 659 24.18 -9.94 -6.84
N VAL A 660 23.57 -9.35 -5.82
CA VAL A 660 23.26 -7.93 -5.77
C VAL A 660 24.44 -7.18 -5.19
N PHE A 661 24.97 -6.23 -5.94
CA PHE A 661 25.95 -5.27 -5.48
C PHE A 661 25.25 -3.96 -5.15
N GLY A 662 25.39 -3.51 -3.90
CA GLY A 662 24.85 -2.25 -3.43
C GLY A 662 23.34 -2.26 -3.11
N ASP A 663 22.69 -1.10 -3.23
CA ASP A 663 21.31 -0.88 -2.77
C ASP A 663 20.29 -0.81 -3.92
N ILE A 664 20.07 -1.95 -4.58
CA ILE A 664 19.05 -2.06 -5.63
C ILE A 664 17.73 -2.52 -5.02
N PRO A 665 16.63 -1.78 -5.22
CA PRO A 665 15.29 -2.30 -4.99
C PRO A 665 14.98 -3.28 -6.12
N ILE A 666 15.24 -4.56 -5.89
CA ILE A 666 14.80 -5.63 -6.78
C ILE A 666 13.42 -6.05 -6.30
N TRP A 667 12.44 -6.02 -7.21
CA TRP A 667 11.18 -6.68 -6.95
C TRP A 667 11.42 -8.19 -7.01
N GLU A 668 11.43 -8.82 -5.84
CA GLU A 668 11.45 -10.27 -5.69
C GLU A 668 10.03 -10.76 -5.41
N GLU A 669 9.69 -11.92 -5.97
CA GLU A 669 8.41 -12.54 -5.65
C GLU A 669 8.51 -13.04 -4.22
N PRO A 670 7.55 -12.72 -3.33
CA PRO A 670 7.62 -13.15 -1.94
C PRO A 670 7.72 -14.66 -1.82
N LEU A 671 8.63 -15.12 -0.95
CA LEU A 671 8.85 -16.55 -0.71
C LEU A 671 7.79 -17.16 0.21
N TRP A 672 6.99 -16.30 0.87
CA TRP A 672 5.87 -16.64 1.71
C TRP A 672 4.55 -16.41 0.96
N THR A 673 3.46 -17.03 1.41
CA THR A 673 2.11 -16.76 0.90
C THR A 673 1.07 -16.70 2.02
N VAL A 674 -0.19 -16.42 1.68
CA VAL A 674 -1.30 -16.39 2.63
C VAL A 674 -2.34 -17.43 2.22
N THR A 675 -2.65 -18.34 3.14
CA THR A 675 -3.65 -19.39 2.94
C THR A 675 -5.07 -18.83 2.79
N GLU A 676 -6.02 -19.64 2.28
CA GLU A 676 -7.44 -19.27 2.21
C GLU A 676 -8.05 -18.92 3.60
N GLU A 677 -7.46 -19.41 4.70
CA GLU A 677 -7.90 -19.11 6.06
C GLU A 677 -7.21 -17.87 6.66
N GLY A 678 -6.24 -17.28 5.95
CA GLY A 678 -5.48 -16.09 6.33
C GLY A 678 -4.23 -16.35 7.15
N ALA A 679 -3.79 -17.59 7.26
CA ALA A 679 -2.49 -17.93 7.85
C ALA A 679 -1.37 -17.53 6.90
N LEU A 680 -0.29 -16.98 7.46
CA LEU A 680 0.99 -16.80 6.80
C LEU A 680 1.68 -18.15 6.66
N ASP A 681 2.05 -18.50 5.44
CA ASP A 681 2.75 -19.72 5.05
C ASP A 681 4.16 -19.31 4.63
N LEU A 682 5.19 -19.77 5.37
CA LEU A 682 6.52 -19.18 5.23
C LEU A 682 7.25 -19.61 3.96
N ASP A 683 7.00 -20.81 3.44
CA ASP A 683 7.68 -21.32 2.23
C ASP A 683 6.87 -21.16 0.92
N GLY A 684 5.66 -20.60 1.01
CA GLY A 684 4.77 -20.36 -0.12
C GLY A 684 4.07 -21.62 -0.63
N ASN A 685 4.26 -22.75 0.04
CA ASN A 685 3.63 -24.04 -0.24
C ASN A 685 2.46 -24.29 0.72
N MET A 686 1.27 -23.81 0.36
CA MET A 686 0.03 -23.93 1.18
C MET A 686 -0.39 -25.36 1.62
N PHE A 687 0.27 -26.42 1.17
CA PHE A 687 0.00 -27.80 1.60
C PHE A 687 0.87 -28.26 2.77
N THR A 688 2.00 -27.59 3.03
CA THR A 688 2.75 -27.76 4.28
C THR A 688 2.05 -26.92 5.34
N THR A 689 1.42 -27.58 6.31
CA THR A 689 0.62 -26.88 7.34
C THR A 689 1.41 -26.58 8.62
N GLU A 690 2.67 -27.03 8.69
CA GLU A 690 3.51 -26.92 9.90
C GLU A 690 4.21 -25.55 10.00
N ASP A 691 4.38 -24.88 8.87
CA ASP A 691 4.93 -23.54 8.70
C ASP A 691 3.85 -22.48 8.45
N GLN A 692 2.59 -22.84 8.72
CA GLN A 692 1.45 -21.93 8.67
C GLN A 692 1.17 -21.31 10.05
N TYR A 693 1.22 -19.98 10.10
CA TYR A 693 1.10 -19.21 11.33
C TYR A 693 0.05 -18.09 11.24
N PHE A 694 -0.66 -17.87 12.32
CA PHE A 694 -1.37 -16.61 12.55
C PHE A 694 -0.47 -15.68 13.38
N VAL A 695 -0.35 -14.44 12.97
CA VAL A 695 0.44 -13.41 13.63
C VAL A 695 -0.48 -12.30 14.13
N ARG A 696 -0.53 -12.12 15.45
CA ARG A 696 -1.30 -11.07 16.11
C ARG A 696 -0.37 -9.98 16.61
N ARG A 697 -0.56 -8.76 16.11
CA ARG A 697 0.09 -7.56 16.64
C ARG A 697 -0.71 -7.01 17.80
N THR A 698 -0.03 -6.65 18.87
CA THR A 698 -0.63 -6.02 20.05
C THR A 698 0.16 -4.76 20.36
N GLY A 699 -0.43 -3.61 20.03
CA GLY A 699 0.09 -2.31 20.42
C GLY A 699 -0.38 -1.98 21.84
N SER A 700 0.52 -1.49 22.68
CA SER A 700 0.16 -0.89 23.97
C SER A 700 0.67 0.53 24.02
N TRP A 701 -0.19 1.43 24.46
CA TRP A 701 0.06 2.87 24.56
C TRP A 701 -0.32 3.36 25.95
N GLU A 702 0.62 3.97 26.65
CA GLU A 702 0.36 4.66 27.91
C GLU A 702 0.87 6.09 27.80
N HIS A 703 0.06 7.07 28.19
CA HIS A 703 0.47 8.46 28.26
C HIS A 703 -0.04 9.16 29.51
N TRP A 704 0.74 10.13 29.98
CA TRP A 704 0.39 11.01 31.09
C TRP A 704 0.96 12.41 30.86
N GLY A 705 0.42 13.40 31.54
CA GLY A 705 0.92 14.76 31.43
C GLY A 705 -0.14 15.77 31.80
N ASN A 706 -0.18 16.90 31.09
CA ASN A 706 -1.18 17.93 31.31
C ASN A 706 -1.60 18.65 30.03
N THR A 707 -2.79 19.24 30.09
CA THR A 707 -3.31 20.19 29.12
C THR A 707 -3.49 21.53 29.81
N THR A 708 -2.91 22.59 29.25
CA THR A 708 -3.01 23.97 29.73
C THR A 708 -3.72 24.81 28.67
N ILE A 709 -4.71 25.57 29.09
CA ILE A 709 -5.51 26.44 28.24
C ILE A 709 -5.14 27.87 28.58
N GLU A 710 -4.76 28.65 27.57
CA GLU A 710 -4.61 30.10 27.66
C GLU A 710 -5.53 30.70 26.60
N GLY A 711 -6.70 31.20 27.02
CA GLY A 711 -7.79 31.53 26.10
C GLY A 711 -8.67 32.71 26.52
N MET A 712 -9.48 33.18 25.59
CA MET A 712 -10.51 34.19 25.79
C MET A 712 -11.82 33.75 25.14
N GLY A 713 -12.90 33.81 25.91
CA GLY A 713 -14.26 33.70 25.41
C GLY A 713 -14.86 35.08 25.15
N VAL A 714 -15.60 35.24 24.06
CA VAL A 714 -16.37 36.45 23.72
C VAL A 714 -17.80 36.06 23.39
N ARG A 715 -18.76 36.61 24.13
CA ARG A 715 -20.18 36.46 23.86
C ARG A 715 -20.72 37.71 23.20
N VAL A 716 -21.42 37.55 22.09
CA VAL A 716 -22.17 38.61 21.42
C VAL A 716 -23.65 38.25 21.41
N ILE A 717 -24.50 39.17 21.87
CA ILE A 717 -25.95 39.03 21.83
C ILE A 717 -26.49 40.21 21.05
N PHE A 718 -27.12 39.92 19.92
CA PHE A 718 -27.84 40.88 19.11
C PHE A 718 -29.35 40.65 19.32
N ASP A 719 -30.02 41.68 19.82
CA ASP A 719 -31.46 41.69 20.05
C ASP A 719 -32.07 42.90 19.31
N PRO A 720 -32.63 42.69 18.10
CA PRO A 720 -33.18 43.77 17.29
C PRO A 720 -34.48 44.34 17.84
N SER A 721 -35.24 43.58 18.64
CA SER A 721 -36.49 44.04 19.22
C SER A 721 -36.62 43.70 20.71
N PRO A 722 -35.90 44.43 21.58
CA PRO A 722 -35.79 44.08 22.99
C PRO A 722 -37.12 43.82 23.68
N GLY A 723 -37.20 42.64 24.31
CA GLY A 723 -38.40 42.18 25.02
C GLY A 723 -39.46 41.51 24.13
N ARG A 724 -39.16 41.23 22.85
CA ARG A 724 -39.96 40.37 21.98
C ARG A 724 -39.15 39.18 21.53
N ASP A 725 -39.61 37.99 21.89
CA ASP A 725 -38.93 36.78 21.48
C ASP A 725 -39.03 36.53 19.96
N GLY A 726 -37.93 36.10 19.36
CA GLY A 726 -37.92 35.33 18.12
C GLY A 726 -37.04 35.85 16.99
N ASP A 727 -36.29 36.92 17.20
CA ASP A 727 -35.33 37.54 16.27
C ASP A 727 -33.91 37.64 16.86
N GLU A 728 -33.69 37.13 18.08
CA GLU A 728 -32.41 37.21 18.77
C GLU A 728 -31.35 36.31 18.14
N PHE A 729 -30.14 36.86 18.06
CA PHE A 729 -28.93 36.14 17.69
C PHE A 729 -27.98 36.12 18.89
N ARG A 730 -27.43 34.95 19.18
CA ARG A 730 -26.40 34.77 20.20
C ARG A 730 -25.21 34.04 19.61
N SER A 731 -24.01 34.58 19.81
CA SER A 731 -22.74 33.93 19.52
C SER A 731 -21.91 33.78 20.78
N ASP A 732 -21.37 32.60 20.98
CA ASP A 732 -20.32 32.30 21.95
C ASP A 732 -19.05 31.93 21.15
N SER A 733 -18.08 32.83 21.10
CA SER A 733 -16.80 32.66 20.39
C SER A 733 -15.67 32.37 21.37
N TRP A 734 -14.70 31.53 20.98
CA TRP A 734 -13.52 31.21 21.77
C TRP A 734 -12.26 31.35 20.92
N GLN A 735 -11.17 31.80 21.56
CA GLN A 735 -9.87 31.93 20.91
C GLN A 735 -8.72 31.82 21.90
N GLY A 736 -7.57 31.32 21.48
CA GLY A 736 -6.42 31.11 22.36
C GLY A 736 -5.55 29.94 21.92
N VAL A 737 -4.88 29.32 22.89
CA VAL A 737 -4.08 28.11 22.69
C VAL A 737 -4.41 27.05 23.72
N VAL A 738 -4.39 25.79 23.29
CA VAL A 738 -4.50 24.61 24.15
C VAL A 738 -3.19 23.85 24.04
N ARG A 739 -2.35 23.96 25.07
CA ARG A 739 -1.03 23.31 25.16
C ARG A 739 -1.17 21.97 25.85
N THR A 740 -0.89 20.90 25.14
CA THR A 740 -0.83 19.54 25.67
C THR A 740 0.62 19.09 25.72
N VAL A 741 1.06 18.66 26.90
CA VAL A 741 2.35 18.01 27.12
C VAL A 741 2.07 16.60 27.59
N MET A 742 2.45 15.61 26.79
CA MET A 742 2.26 14.19 27.05
C MET A 742 3.60 13.50 27.11
N GLU A 743 3.90 12.86 28.21
CA GLU A 743 4.90 11.79 28.27
C GLU A 743 4.20 10.48 27.88
N TYR A 744 4.87 9.63 27.12
CA TYR A 744 4.25 8.40 26.64
C TYR A 744 5.23 7.25 26.51
N THR A 745 4.69 6.05 26.58
CA THR A 745 5.37 4.78 26.28
C THR A 745 4.51 4.00 25.31
N ALA A 746 5.13 3.52 24.23
CA ALA A 746 4.47 2.60 23.31
C ALA A 746 5.35 1.38 23.07
N SER A 747 4.70 0.23 22.93
CA SER A 747 5.35 -1.01 22.55
C SER A 747 4.41 -1.82 21.67
N GLU A 748 5.02 -2.61 20.80
CA GLU A 748 4.36 -3.53 19.89
C GLU A 748 4.86 -4.92 20.19
N GLU A 749 3.93 -5.82 20.50
CA GLU A 749 4.21 -7.22 20.73
C GLU A 749 3.54 -8.05 19.64
N PHE A 750 4.29 -8.99 19.06
CA PHE A 750 3.81 -9.91 18.05
C PHE A 750 3.68 -11.29 18.66
N TYR A 751 2.49 -11.85 18.54
CA TYR A 751 2.16 -13.17 19.03
C TYR A 751 1.91 -14.08 17.85
N TRP A 752 2.78 -15.07 17.69
CA TRP A 752 2.68 -16.09 16.66
C TRP A 752 1.92 -17.31 17.19
N TYR A 753 0.99 -17.83 16.39
CA TYR A 753 0.18 -18.99 16.71
C TYR A 753 0.26 -20.00 15.56
N HIS A 754 0.35 -21.29 15.88
CA HIS A 754 0.21 -22.34 14.86
C HIS A 754 -1.21 -22.29 14.28
N ALA A 755 -1.33 -22.19 12.96
CA ALA A 755 -2.64 -22.12 12.28
C ALA A 755 -3.46 -23.40 12.49
N SER A 756 -2.80 -24.56 12.56
CA SER A 756 -3.44 -25.88 12.70
C SER A 756 -4.21 -26.07 14.02
N ASN A 757 -3.81 -25.39 15.10
CA ASN A 757 -4.32 -25.68 16.45
C ASN A 757 -4.45 -24.48 17.38
N TRP A 758 -4.14 -23.27 16.92
CA TRP A 758 -4.23 -22.01 17.68
C TRP A 758 -3.34 -21.92 18.92
N SER A 759 -2.38 -22.84 19.08
CA SER A 759 -1.43 -22.76 20.18
C SER A 759 -0.37 -21.70 19.88
N LEU A 760 0.02 -20.96 20.93
CA LEU A 760 1.10 -19.99 20.84
C LEU A 760 2.40 -20.71 20.47
N VAL A 761 3.14 -20.16 19.52
CA VAL A 761 4.45 -20.65 19.07
C VAL A 761 5.44 -20.62 20.25
N GLY A 762 6.14 -21.74 20.44
CA GLY A 762 7.17 -21.88 21.48
C GLY A 762 8.52 -21.29 21.06
N VAL A 763 9.46 -21.17 22.00
CA VAL A 763 10.78 -20.57 21.75
C VAL A 763 11.52 -21.27 20.61
N ASP A 764 11.64 -22.60 20.63
CA ASP A 764 12.38 -23.35 19.60
C ASP A 764 11.83 -23.13 18.19
N THR A 765 10.51 -23.00 18.04
CA THR A 765 9.87 -22.72 16.74
C THR A 765 10.02 -21.25 16.37
N MET A 766 9.99 -20.34 17.35
CA MET A 766 10.24 -18.93 17.09
C MET A 766 11.69 -18.70 16.61
N ASP A 767 12.66 -19.40 17.18
CA ASP A 767 14.06 -19.36 16.73
C ASP A 767 14.16 -19.82 15.26
N PHE A 768 13.46 -20.89 14.88
CA PHE A 768 13.38 -21.33 13.47
C PHE A 768 12.75 -20.28 12.55
N ILE A 769 11.67 -19.63 12.98
CA ILE A 769 11.04 -18.55 12.23
C ILE A 769 12.02 -17.38 12.06
N MET A 770 12.74 -17.01 13.12
CA MET A 770 13.72 -15.92 13.07
C MET A 770 14.90 -16.25 12.15
N ASP A 771 15.44 -17.47 12.23
CA ASP A 771 16.50 -17.96 11.33
C ASP A 771 16.05 -17.97 9.86
N THR A 772 14.76 -18.17 9.60
CA THR A 772 14.20 -18.13 8.24
C THR A 772 14.07 -16.69 7.74
N LEU A 773 13.55 -15.79 8.59
CA LEU A 773 13.16 -14.44 8.20
C LEU A 773 14.32 -13.43 8.16
N TRP A 774 15.44 -13.69 8.85
CA TRP A 774 16.54 -12.73 8.99
C TRP A 774 17.86 -13.27 8.47
N ALA A 775 18.52 -12.49 7.61
CA ALA A 775 19.92 -12.70 7.25
C ALA A 775 20.86 -12.21 8.36
N ASP A 776 20.52 -11.07 8.99
CA ASP A 776 21.17 -10.57 10.21
C ASP A 776 20.14 -9.83 11.07
N GLU A 777 19.66 -10.48 12.14
CA GLU A 777 18.69 -9.89 13.06
C GLU A 777 19.24 -8.63 13.75
N ALA A 778 20.52 -8.60 14.12
CA ALA A 778 21.10 -7.53 14.93
C ALA A 778 21.24 -6.22 14.14
N LEU A 779 21.38 -6.32 12.83
CA LEU A 779 21.40 -5.19 11.89
C LEU A 779 20.03 -4.94 11.25
N GLU A 780 18.99 -5.69 11.63
CA GLU A 780 17.66 -5.67 11.03
C GLU A 780 17.69 -5.87 9.50
N ILE A 781 18.53 -6.79 9.02
CA ILE A 781 18.63 -7.15 7.60
C ILE A 781 17.79 -8.41 7.36
N PRO A 782 16.60 -8.30 6.74
CA PRO A 782 15.76 -9.45 6.44
C PRO A 782 16.44 -10.40 5.45
N SER A 783 16.08 -11.68 5.52
CA SER A 783 16.40 -12.63 4.45
C SER A 783 15.70 -12.21 3.16
N PRO A 784 16.34 -12.38 1.99
CA PRO A 784 15.72 -12.07 0.70
C PRO A 784 14.35 -12.74 0.52
N GLY A 785 13.35 -11.97 0.07
CA GLY A 785 11.96 -12.41 -0.10
C GLY A 785 11.09 -12.33 1.16
N TYR A 786 11.65 -11.97 2.32
CA TYR A 786 10.96 -11.83 3.61
C TYR A 786 10.91 -10.40 4.15
N GLU A 787 11.33 -9.41 3.36
CA GLU A 787 11.46 -7.99 3.74
C GLU A 787 10.18 -7.43 4.35
N TRP A 788 9.04 -7.90 3.85
CA TRP A 788 7.71 -7.44 4.22
C TRP A 788 7.19 -8.01 5.54
N ILE A 789 7.74 -9.13 6.01
CA ILE A 789 7.21 -9.86 7.17
C ILE A 789 8.23 -10.11 8.28
N ALA A 790 9.53 -10.00 8.02
CA ALA A 790 10.58 -10.28 8.98
C ALA A 790 10.41 -9.51 10.29
N TRP A 791 10.08 -8.22 10.20
CA TRP A 791 9.84 -7.33 11.35
C TRP A 791 8.75 -7.84 12.31
N THR A 792 7.79 -8.64 11.84
CA THR A 792 6.71 -9.20 12.66
C THR A 792 7.17 -10.29 13.64
N SER A 793 8.42 -10.75 13.53
CA SER A 793 9.00 -11.74 14.46
C SER A 793 9.65 -11.13 15.70
N MET A 794 9.74 -9.80 15.80
CA MET A 794 10.43 -9.11 16.89
C MET A 794 9.50 -8.22 17.70
N ASN A 795 9.43 -8.44 19.02
CA ASN A 795 8.76 -7.50 19.92
C ASN A 795 9.57 -6.20 20.03
N ARG A 796 8.90 -5.06 19.88
CA ARG A 796 9.55 -3.75 19.86
C ARG A 796 8.98 -2.86 20.93
N THR A 797 9.86 -2.21 21.69
CA THR A 797 9.49 -0.97 22.40
C THR A 797 9.91 0.15 21.47
N ASN A 798 9.00 1.04 21.08
CA ASN A 798 9.32 2.09 20.11
C ASN A 798 10.50 2.93 20.64
N ILE A 799 11.66 2.83 19.97
CA ILE A 799 12.87 3.58 20.31
C ILE A 799 12.80 4.90 19.56
N TYR A 800 12.31 5.95 20.23
CA TYR A 800 12.12 7.26 19.61
C TYR A 800 13.40 8.08 19.44
N THR A 801 14.57 7.56 19.83
CA THR A 801 15.82 8.33 19.94
C THR A 801 16.34 8.89 18.61
N THR A 802 15.83 8.39 17.48
CA THR A 802 16.25 8.78 16.12
C THR A 802 15.22 9.66 15.41
N ILE A 803 14.04 9.90 16.00
CA ILE A 803 12.96 10.65 15.38
C ILE A 803 12.89 12.06 15.99
N PRO A 804 13.06 13.13 15.19
CA PRO A 804 12.93 14.50 15.67
C PRO A 804 11.63 14.72 16.46
N GLU A 805 11.71 15.44 17.58
CA GLU A 805 10.62 15.71 18.56
C GLU A 805 10.09 14.52 19.37
N LEU A 806 10.41 13.27 19.00
CA LEU A 806 10.03 12.09 19.79
C LEU A 806 11.18 11.57 20.67
N GLU A 807 12.42 12.05 20.46
CA GLU A 807 13.67 11.62 21.12
C GLU A 807 13.60 11.46 22.65
N SER A 808 12.73 12.24 23.30
CA SER A 808 12.60 12.30 24.76
C SER A 808 11.46 11.47 25.34
N GLY A 809 10.62 10.83 24.51
CA GLY A 809 9.36 10.22 24.94
C GLY A 809 8.33 11.25 25.44
N VAL A 810 8.50 12.52 25.07
CA VAL A 810 7.62 13.63 25.45
C VAL A 810 7.11 14.35 24.22
N TRP A 811 5.80 14.28 23.99
CA TRP A 811 5.11 15.00 22.95
C TRP A 811 4.56 16.33 23.46
N ARG A 812 4.93 17.41 22.78
CA ARG A 812 4.35 18.74 22.97
C ARG A 812 3.50 19.08 21.76
N ASN A 813 2.28 19.54 22.01
CA ASN A 813 1.38 20.05 21.00
C ASN A 813 0.68 21.28 21.56
N THR A 814 0.58 22.35 20.77
CA THR A 814 -0.19 23.54 21.07
C THR A 814 -1.27 23.74 20.01
N TRP A 815 -2.52 23.39 20.29
CA TRP A 815 -3.60 23.66 19.35
C TRP A 815 -3.93 25.17 19.34
N PHE A 816 -3.86 25.80 18.16
CA PHE A 816 -4.32 27.18 17.99
C PHE A 816 -5.84 27.20 17.89
N ALA A 817 -6.50 27.59 18.97
CA ALA A 817 -7.94 27.51 19.09
C ALA A 817 -8.57 28.80 18.55
N TRP A 818 -9.48 28.65 17.59
CA TRP A 818 -10.48 29.66 17.23
C TRP A 818 -11.78 28.97 16.84
N GLY A 819 -12.91 29.51 17.28
CA GLY A 819 -14.22 29.09 16.80
C GLY A 819 -15.37 29.90 17.37
N THR A 820 -16.56 29.62 16.87
CA THR A 820 -17.82 30.28 17.22
C THR A 820 -18.96 29.28 17.25
N ASP A 821 -19.87 29.45 18.21
CA ASP A 821 -21.12 28.72 18.34
C ASP A 821 -22.27 29.72 18.38
N GLN A 822 -23.10 29.67 17.35
CA GLN A 822 -24.11 30.68 17.05
C GLN A 822 -25.48 30.04 17.14
N THR A 823 -26.36 30.61 17.97
CA THR A 823 -27.75 30.18 18.12
C THR A 823 -28.68 31.33 17.72
N PHE A 824 -29.60 31.04 16.81
CA PHE A 824 -30.55 32.02 16.29
C PHE A 824 -31.84 31.35 15.82
N ARG A 825 -32.87 32.16 15.58
CA ARG A 825 -34.05 31.73 14.81
C ARG A 825 -33.92 32.24 13.40
N VAL A 826 -34.26 31.44 12.40
CA VAL A 826 -34.27 31.82 10.99
C VAL A 826 -35.67 31.71 10.42
N SER A 827 -36.07 32.66 9.58
CA SER A 827 -37.30 32.59 8.80
C SER A 827 -37.02 31.86 7.48
N ALA A 828 -37.50 30.62 7.38
CA ALA A 828 -37.34 29.75 6.21
C ALA A 828 -38.43 29.98 5.14
N THR A 829 -39.61 30.41 5.56
CA THR A 829 -40.69 30.88 4.67
C THR A 829 -41.40 32.05 5.33
N GLU A 830 -42.30 32.72 4.60
CA GLU A 830 -43.18 33.77 5.13
C GLU A 830 -43.87 33.40 6.47
N SER A 831 -44.16 32.11 6.70
CA SER A 831 -44.90 31.64 7.87
C SER A 831 -44.17 30.63 8.75
N ARG A 832 -42.96 30.20 8.38
CA ARG A 832 -42.19 29.16 9.09
C ARG A 832 -40.89 29.72 9.62
N ARG A 833 -40.65 29.49 10.91
CA ARG A 833 -39.38 29.79 11.57
C ARG A 833 -38.82 28.59 12.26
N GLU A 834 -37.50 28.54 12.31
CA GLU A 834 -36.77 27.42 12.86
C GLU A 834 -35.65 27.89 13.76
N PHE A 835 -35.34 27.10 14.77
CA PHE A 835 -34.12 27.30 15.54
C PHE A 835 -32.96 26.63 14.82
N ALA A 836 -31.88 27.37 14.67
CA ALA A 836 -30.63 26.92 14.09
C ALA A 836 -29.49 27.14 15.10
N ARG A 837 -28.55 26.20 15.10
CA ARG A 837 -27.28 26.31 15.81
C ARG A 837 -26.15 26.04 14.85
N PHE A 838 -25.36 27.05 14.53
CA PHE A 838 -24.21 26.95 13.62
C PHE A 838 -22.90 27.03 14.41
N ARG A 839 -22.03 26.05 14.23
CA ARG A 839 -20.70 26.00 14.84
C ARG A 839 -19.65 26.03 13.73
N ALA A 840 -18.65 26.88 13.87
CA ALA A 840 -17.46 26.88 13.01
C ALA A 840 -16.17 26.96 13.83
N SER A 841 -15.10 26.32 13.38
CA SER A 841 -13.80 26.35 14.07
C SER A 841 -12.64 26.14 13.11
N TYR A 842 -11.47 26.65 13.48
CA TYR A 842 -10.19 26.34 12.83
C TYR A 842 -9.86 24.85 12.94
N ALA A 843 -9.28 24.29 11.88
CA ALA A 843 -9.04 22.86 11.71
C ALA A 843 -7.61 22.49 11.28
N GLY A 844 -6.63 23.41 11.37
CA GLY A 844 -5.22 23.11 11.12
C GLY A 844 -4.68 23.64 9.79
N LEU A 845 -3.39 23.38 9.52
CA LEU A 845 -2.70 23.78 8.30
C LEU A 845 -2.24 22.57 7.50
N LEU A 846 -2.27 22.71 6.18
CA LEU A 846 -1.72 21.77 5.21
C LEU A 846 -0.73 22.49 4.28
N ILE A 847 0.27 21.76 3.79
CA ILE A 847 1.16 22.21 2.72
C ILE A 847 0.89 21.34 1.50
N PHE A 848 0.68 21.96 0.35
CA PHE A 848 0.33 21.24 -0.87
C PHE A 848 1.05 21.83 -2.10
N ASN A 849 1.15 21.01 -3.13
CA ASN A 849 1.57 21.39 -4.47
C ASN A 849 0.37 21.20 -5.39
N ASP A 850 -0.09 22.29 -6.01
CA ASP A 850 -1.21 22.23 -6.93
C ASP A 850 -0.77 21.55 -8.25
N VAL A 851 -1.35 20.38 -8.55
CA VAL A 851 -1.15 19.67 -9.83
C VAL A 851 -2.46 19.76 -10.62
N LEU A 852 -2.44 20.57 -11.68
CA LEU A 852 -3.58 20.97 -12.52
C LEU A 852 -4.46 19.84 -13.10
N GLU A 853 -4.13 18.56 -12.94
CA GLU A 853 -4.83 17.45 -13.61
C GLU A 853 -5.99 16.90 -12.77
N GLY A 854 -7.15 17.55 -12.88
CA GLY A 854 -8.45 17.03 -12.47
C GLY A 854 -8.85 17.25 -10.99
N GLY A 855 -8.07 18.04 -10.23
CA GLY A 855 -8.36 18.47 -8.86
C GLY A 855 -9.01 19.86 -8.75
N ALA A 856 -9.10 20.39 -7.53
CA ALA A 856 -9.62 21.75 -7.26
C ALA A 856 -8.54 22.80 -7.55
N GLU A 857 -8.86 23.83 -8.34
CA GLU A 857 -7.86 24.85 -8.69
C GLU A 857 -7.44 25.67 -7.46
N ASP A 858 -6.13 25.89 -7.28
CA ASP A 858 -5.54 26.68 -6.20
C ASP A 858 -5.87 26.18 -4.77
N ALA A 859 -6.38 24.94 -4.60
CA ALA A 859 -6.77 24.38 -3.31
C ALA A 859 -6.46 22.87 -3.21
N PRO A 860 -6.24 22.32 -2.00
CA PRO A 860 -5.86 20.92 -1.84
C PRO A 860 -6.95 19.93 -2.31
N ASP A 861 -6.53 18.89 -3.03
CA ASP A 861 -7.36 17.76 -3.44
C ASP A 861 -7.04 16.44 -2.68
N PHE A 862 -8.10 15.70 -2.35
CA PHE A 862 -8.05 14.36 -1.78
C PHE A 862 -9.04 13.47 -2.53
N LYS A 863 -8.58 12.27 -2.86
CA LYS A 863 -9.36 11.26 -3.58
C LYS A 863 -9.52 10.02 -2.73
N ILE A 864 -10.60 9.27 -2.97
CA ILE A 864 -10.80 7.96 -2.35
C ILE A 864 -10.53 6.90 -3.41
N VAL A 865 -9.49 6.09 -3.20
CA VAL A 865 -9.09 4.99 -4.07
C VAL A 865 -9.10 3.70 -3.26
N GLY A 866 -9.91 2.73 -3.65
CA GLY A 866 -10.00 1.44 -2.95
C GLY A 866 -10.49 1.54 -1.49
N GLY A 867 -11.29 2.58 -1.17
CA GLY A 867 -11.73 2.85 0.20
C GLY A 867 -10.69 3.54 1.09
N GLN A 868 -9.50 3.84 0.54
CA GLN A 868 -8.45 4.61 1.22
C GLN A 868 -8.42 6.04 0.73
N ILE A 869 -8.04 6.95 1.61
CA ILE A 869 -7.84 8.36 1.29
C ILE A 869 -6.42 8.55 0.79
N VAL A 870 -6.30 9.08 -0.43
CA VAL A 870 -5.04 9.34 -1.12
C VAL A 870 -5.00 10.78 -1.61
N THR A 871 -3.79 11.29 -1.84
CA THR A 871 -3.56 12.64 -2.35
C THR A 871 -2.27 12.68 -3.16
N GLU A 872 -2.33 13.34 -4.32
CA GLU A 872 -1.17 13.65 -5.16
C GLU A 872 -0.66 15.08 -4.90
N GLU A 873 -1.47 15.94 -4.26
CA GLU A 873 -1.17 17.36 -4.05
C GLU A 873 -0.65 17.66 -2.64
N VAL A 874 -1.36 17.16 -1.62
CA VAL A 874 -1.05 17.47 -0.22
C VAL A 874 0.16 16.68 0.25
N THR A 875 1.21 17.41 0.61
CA THR A 875 2.50 16.84 0.96
C THR A 875 2.68 16.75 2.47
N HIS A 876 2.16 17.71 3.23
CA HIS A 876 2.37 17.76 4.69
C HIS A 876 1.16 18.29 5.46
N PHE A 877 1.05 17.88 6.71
CA PHE A 877 0.25 18.58 7.73
C PHE A 877 1.16 19.17 8.80
N VAL A 878 0.67 20.18 9.50
CA VAL A 878 1.48 20.97 10.44
C VAL A 878 0.85 20.93 11.82
N LEU A 879 1.67 20.66 12.83
CA LEU A 879 1.32 20.81 14.24
C LEU A 879 2.21 21.87 14.87
N ILE A 880 1.64 22.65 15.79
CA ILE A 880 2.40 23.61 16.57
C ILE A 880 2.91 22.88 17.81
N ASP A 881 4.19 23.00 18.12
CA ASP A 881 4.78 22.40 19.30
C ASP A 881 4.68 23.37 20.48
N THR A 882 5.16 24.59 20.28
CA THR A 882 5.24 25.64 21.31
C THR A 882 5.01 27.03 20.74
N VAL A 883 4.58 27.96 21.60
CA VAL A 883 4.45 29.39 21.30
C VAL A 883 5.13 30.19 22.40
N GLU A 884 5.83 31.27 22.05
CA GLU A 884 6.53 32.10 23.05
C GLU A 884 5.55 33.01 23.80
N SER A 885 4.59 33.61 23.10
CA SER A 885 3.60 34.51 23.70
C SER A 885 2.24 34.45 23.03
N VAL A 886 1.20 34.76 23.82
CA VAL A 886 -0.20 34.85 23.39
C VAL A 886 -0.70 36.25 23.76
N GLU A 887 -1.27 36.96 22.80
CA GLU A 887 -1.85 38.29 22.98
C GLU A 887 -3.33 38.29 22.61
N PHE A 888 -4.18 38.72 23.54
CA PHE A 888 -5.63 38.86 23.30
C PHE A 888 -6.01 40.31 23.04
N ARG A 889 -6.61 40.56 21.88
CA ARG A 889 -7.33 41.80 21.59
C ARG A 889 -8.75 41.67 22.12
N ARG A 890 -8.99 42.30 23.27
CA ARG A 890 -10.29 42.25 23.96
C ARG A 890 -11.30 43.18 23.29
N PRO A 891 -12.60 42.85 23.33
CA PRO A 891 -13.64 43.70 22.75
C PRO A 891 -13.56 45.15 23.21
N LEU A 892 -13.84 46.08 22.29
CA LEU A 892 -13.93 47.52 22.57
C LEU A 892 -12.64 48.14 23.15
N GLY A 893 -11.48 47.48 22.96
CA GLY A 893 -10.21 47.92 23.50
C GLY A 893 -10.10 47.80 25.03
N ALA A 894 -10.86 46.88 25.63
CA ALA A 894 -10.85 46.63 27.06
C ALA A 894 -9.47 46.15 27.56
N THR A 895 -9.15 46.46 28.82
CA THR A 895 -7.88 46.05 29.48
C THR A 895 -8.09 45.07 30.63
N ASN A 896 -9.34 44.84 31.03
CA ASN A 896 -9.75 43.89 32.07
C ASN A 896 -10.01 42.50 31.49
N ASP A 897 -9.73 41.46 32.27
CA ASP A 897 -9.85 40.06 31.83
C ASP A 897 -11.29 39.59 31.69
N SER A 898 -12.26 40.23 32.33
CA SER A 898 -13.68 39.95 32.09
C SER A 898 -14.54 41.19 32.15
N GLY A 899 -15.61 41.23 31.37
CA GLY A 899 -16.51 42.38 31.29
C GLY A 899 -17.81 42.08 30.54
N PHE A 900 -18.76 43.02 30.64
CA PHE A 900 -20.03 43.00 29.91
C PHE A 900 -20.47 44.44 29.63
N VAL A 901 -20.77 44.75 28.36
CA VAL A 901 -21.14 46.09 27.90
C VAL A 901 -22.28 45.98 26.89
N ILE A 902 -23.22 46.92 26.94
CA ILE A 902 -24.25 47.10 25.90
C ILE A 902 -23.87 48.34 25.09
N VAL A 903 -23.84 48.20 23.77
CA VAL A 903 -23.47 49.26 22.83
C VAL A 903 -24.53 49.43 21.74
N PRO A 904 -24.53 50.59 21.03
CA PRO A 904 -25.34 50.76 19.82
C PRO A 904 -25.03 49.70 18.76
N ILE A 905 -26.02 49.31 17.97
CA ILE A 905 -25.89 48.24 16.96
C ILE A 905 -24.92 48.57 15.82
N ASP A 906 -24.69 49.85 15.54
CA ASP A 906 -23.73 50.34 14.55
C ASP A 906 -22.27 50.34 15.08
N THR A 907 -22.06 49.87 16.31
CA THR A 907 -20.72 49.70 16.88
C THR A 907 -20.12 48.39 16.37
N GLU A 908 -19.07 48.48 15.57
CA GLU A 908 -18.25 47.33 15.21
C GLU A 908 -17.61 46.72 16.46
N ILE A 909 -17.78 45.40 16.63
CA ILE A 909 -17.18 44.66 17.74
C ILE A 909 -15.99 43.88 17.20
N SER A 910 -14.79 44.34 17.53
CA SER A 910 -13.55 43.66 17.17
C SER A 910 -12.89 42.98 18.37
N PHE A 911 -12.42 41.76 18.16
CA PHE A 911 -11.66 40.97 19.15
C PHE A 911 -10.80 39.94 18.44
N GLY A 912 -9.72 39.48 19.05
CA GLY A 912 -8.80 38.57 18.37
C GLY A 912 -7.74 37.95 19.27
N VAL A 913 -6.94 37.07 18.67
CA VAL A 913 -5.77 36.46 19.29
C VAL A 913 -4.59 36.53 18.33
N THR A 914 -3.41 36.80 18.86
CA THR A 914 -2.14 36.65 18.14
C THR A 914 -1.20 35.79 18.98
N ILE A 915 -0.54 34.84 18.33
CA ILE A 915 0.56 34.06 18.89
C ILE A 915 1.85 34.40 18.14
N ARG A 916 2.96 34.49 18.86
CA ARG A 916 4.28 34.90 18.31
C ARG A 916 5.34 33.84 18.57
N ASP A 917 6.32 33.80 17.65
CA ASP A 917 7.46 32.88 17.66
C ASP A 917 6.98 31.44 17.84
N VAL A 918 6.21 31.00 16.85
CA VAL A 918 5.46 29.74 16.83
C VAL A 918 6.39 28.65 16.29
N ASN A 919 6.81 27.72 17.14
CA ASN A 919 7.56 26.54 16.68
C ASN A 919 6.58 25.48 16.21
N VAL A 920 6.80 24.97 15.00
CA VAL A 920 5.96 23.97 14.37
C VAL A 920 6.79 22.77 13.92
N THR A 921 6.13 21.61 13.92
CA THR A 921 6.60 20.41 13.26
C THR A 921 5.75 20.14 12.03
N ILE A 922 6.43 19.91 10.92
CA ILE A 922 5.88 19.62 9.61
C ILE A 922 6.00 18.12 9.40
N TYR A 923 4.85 17.45 9.30
CA TYR A 923 4.76 16.00 9.15
C TYR A 923 4.40 15.64 7.71
N PRO A 924 5.19 14.80 7.04
CA PRO A 924 4.89 14.38 5.67
C PRO A 924 3.70 13.43 5.61
N LEU A 925 2.80 13.63 4.66
CA LEU A 925 1.57 12.83 4.52
C LEU A 925 1.76 11.55 3.73
N GLN A 926 2.58 11.60 2.68
CA GLN A 926 2.76 10.51 1.73
C GLN A 926 3.71 9.44 2.30
N ILE A 927 3.35 8.17 2.14
CA ILE A 927 4.19 7.05 2.53
C ILE A 927 5.10 6.71 1.34
N ARG A 928 6.40 6.56 1.60
CA ARG A 928 7.35 6.14 0.56
C ARG A 928 6.97 4.72 0.12
N ASP A 929 6.76 4.53 -1.18
CA ASP A 929 6.46 3.23 -1.80
C ASP A 929 5.09 2.60 -1.42
N ALA A 930 4.14 3.39 -0.88
CA ALA A 930 2.77 2.92 -0.59
C ALA A 930 1.68 3.96 -0.89
N GLU A 931 0.49 3.48 -1.29
CA GLU A 931 -0.70 4.33 -1.46
C GLU A 931 -1.35 4.62 -0.10
N GLY A 932 -1.70 5.89 0.17
CA GLY A 932 -2.39 6.32 1.40
C GLY A 932 -1.78 7.56 2.06
N ILE A 933 -2.41 8.02 3.14
CA ILE A 933 -1.91 9.11 3.98
C ILE A 933 -1.71 8.66 5.44
N ARG A 934 -0.75 9.28 6.13
CA ARG A 934 -0.46 9.00 7.55
C ARG A 934 -0.73 10.21 8.46
N GLY A 935 -1.13 9.93 9.70
CA GLY A 935 -1.43 10.93 10.71
C GLY A 935 -0.37 11.11 11.79
N ALA A 936 -0.62 12.04 12.70
CA ALA A 936 0.27 12.34 13.81
C ALA A 936 0.44 11.17 14.79
N TRP A 937 -0.61 10.40 15.01
CA TRP A 937 -0.61 9.25 15.91
C TRP A 937 0.16 8.06 15.33
N ASN A 938 0.11 7.85 14.00
CA ASN A 938 0.84 6.76 13.33
C ASN A 938 2.35 6.80 13.62
N TYR A 939 2.96 7.99 13.63
CA TYR A 939 4.40 8.16 13.95
C TYR A 939 4.80 7.77 15.37
N ARG A 940 3.83 7.63 16.27
CA ARG A 940 4.05 7.44 17.71
C ARG A 940 3.60 6.06 18.15
N GLU A 941 2.51 5.56 17.57
CA GLU A 941 1.91 4.28 17.90
C GLU A 941 2.47 3.12 17.07
N SER A 942 3.01 3.38 15.86
CA SER A 942 3.43 2.34 14.91
C SER A 942 4.89 2.47 14.48
N TYR A 943 5.66 1.38 14.56
CA TYR A 943 7.03 1.33 14.02
C TYR A 943 7.07 1.42 12.49
N GLU A 944 6.12 0.76 11.82
CA GLU A 944 6.01 0.67 10.35
C GLU A 944 6.07 2.05 9.68
N THR A 945 5.43 3.04 10.29
CA THR A 945 5.35 4.42 9.75
C THR A 945 6.70 5.14 9.80
N VAL A 946 7.58 4.76 10.74
CA VAL A 946 8.91 5.37 10.93
C VAL A 946 9.92 4.82 9.91
N ALA A 947 9.82 3.54 9.54
CA ALA A 947 10.74 2.90 8.62
C ALA A 947 10.76 3.56 7.22
N SER A 948 9.66 4.21 6.82
CA SER A 948 9.52 4.90 5.53
C SER A 948 10.12 6.33 5.48
N LEU A 949 10.70 6.84 6.58
CA LEU A 949 11.25 8.20 6.63
C LEU A 949 12.62 8.30 5.95
N SER A 950 12.83 9.35 5.14
CA SER A 950 14.09 9.60 4.42
C SER A 950 14.74 10.92 4.85
N PRO A 951 15.80 10.91 5.68
CA PRO A 951 16.42 12.14 6.20
C PRO A 951 16.93 13.13 5.14
N SER A 952 17.13 12.69 3.89
CA SER A 952 17.59 13.53 2.78
C SER A 952 16.47 14.14 1.95
N ASP A 953 15.21 13.75 2.18
CA ASP A 953 14.08 14.17 1.36
C ASP A 953 13.01 14.88 2.20
N PHE A 954 12.67 16.12 1.83
CA PHE A 954 11.68 16.91 2.57
C PHE A 954 10.31 16.25 2.54
N ASP A 955 9.88 15.69 1.40
CA ASP A 955 8.54 15.11 1.24
C ASP A 955 8.34 13.81 2.02
N TYR A 956 9.43 13.21 2.51
CA TYR A 956 9.41 11.98 3.31
C TYR A 956 10.13 12.12 4.65
N TYR A 957 10.32 13.35 5.17
CA TYR A 957 10.96 13.57 6.46
C TYR A 957 10.25 14.57 7.38
N ILE A 958 10.27 14.27 8.69
CA ILE A 958 9.74 15.17 9.71
C ILE A 958 10.65 16.38 9.85
N SER A 959 10.10 17.57 9.59
CA SER A 959 10.85 18.83 9.56
C SER A 959 10.36 19.80 10.63
N ARG A 960 11.23 20.70 11.08
CA ARG A 960 10.88 21.74 12.05
C ARG A 960 10.97 23.11 11.44
N ALA A 961 10.07 24.00 11.84
CA ALA A 961 10.09 25.40 11.44
C ALA A 961 9.73 26.32 12.61
N THR A 962 10.09 27.60 12.46
CA THR A 962 9.54 28.69 13.26
C THR A 962 8.74 29.61 12.36
N VAL A 963 7.53 29.96 12.79
CA VAL A 963 6.64 30.94 12.14
C VAL A 963 6.61 32.20 13.00
N THR A 964 6.81 33.36 12.40
CA THR A 964 6.95 34.63 13.15
C THR A 964 5.70 34.98 13.96
N GLU A 965 4.51 34.86 13.37
CA GLU A 965 3.24 35.04 14.04
C GLU A 965 2.10 34.26 13.39
N MET A 966 1.07 33.95 14.17
CA MET A 966 -0.24 33.53 13.66
C MET A 966 -1.33 34.33 14.38
N ALA A 967 -2.33 34.82 13.67
CA ALA A 967 -3.38 35.64 14.26
C ALA A 967 -4.75 35.39 13.64
N PHE A 968 -5.78 35.52 14.48
CA PHE A 968 -7.17 35.63 14.06
C PHE A 968 -7.77 36.90 14.65
N ASP A 969 -8.24 37.78 13.79
CA ASP A 969 -8.89 39.03 14.10
C ASP A 969 -10.34 39.03 13.65
N ILE A 970 -11.26 39.10 14.59
CA ILE A 970 -12.68 38.96 14.34
C ILE A 970 -13.29 40.35 14.34
N SER A 971 -13.95 40.71 13.24
CA SER A 971 -14.85 41.87 13.16
C SER A 971 -16.29 41.38 13.01
N PHE A 972 -17.10 41.69 14.02
CA PHE A 972 -18.53 41.39 14.04
C PHE A 972 -19.34 42.61 13.58
N ASN A 973 -20.23 42.39 12.60
CA ASN A 973 -21.15 43.39 12.08
C ASN A 973 -22.54 42.79 11.81
N VAL A 974 -23.57 43.64 11.86
CA VAL A 974 -24.96 43.26 11.58
C VAL A 974 -25.53 44.14 10.49
N ASP A 975 -26.09 43.53 9.45
CA ASP A 975 -26.92 44.21 8.46
C ASP A 975 -28.41 44.00 8.79
N MET A 976 -29.06 45.07 9.21
CA MET A 976 -30.46 45.03 9.62
C MET A 976 -31.41 45.32 8.46
N VAL A 977 -32.42 44.48 8.33
CA VAL A 977 -33.57 44.68 7.45
C VAL A 977 -34.85 44.79 8.26
N GLU A 978 -35.83 45.55 7.77
CA GLU A 978 -37.18 45.51 8.31
C GLU A 978 -37.98 44.42 7.58
N TYR A 979 -38.62 43.53 8.34
CA TYR A 979 -39.34 42.37 7.82
C TYR A 979 -40.42 42.72 6.81
N ASP A 980 -40.33 42.12 5.62
CA ASP A 980 -41.35 42.19 4.58
C ASP A 980 -41.72 40.77 4.15
N ALA A 981 -42.96 40.37 4.44
CA ALA A 981 -43.51 39.07 4.05
C ALA A 981 -43.45 38.82 2.52
N ALA A 982 -43.49 39.88 1.71
CA ALA A 982 -43.46 39.79 0.26
C ALA A 982 -42.05 39.76 -0.35
N ASP A 983 -41.00 39.99 0.44
CA ASP A 983 -39.61 40.05 -0.02
C ASP A 983 -38.71 39.11 0.82
N PRO A 984 -38.36 37.93 0.28
CA PRO A 984 -37.50 36.95 0.96
C PRO A 984 -36.14 37.49 1.42
N THR A 985 -35.60 38.50 0.73
CA THR A 985 -34.32 39.13 1.11
C THR A 985 -34.43 39.96 2.38
N ARG A 986 -35.65 40.24 2.84
CA ARG A 986 -35.95 40.99 4.05
C ARG A 986 -36.52 40.11 5.17
N TRP A 987 -36.51 38.78 5.00
CA TRP A 987 -36.99 37.88 6.05
C TRP A 987 -36.01 37.72 7.21
N ASN A 988 -34.72 37.92 6.97
CA ASN A 988 -33.65 37.69 7.93
C ASN A 988 -32.62 38.84 7.92
N HIS A 989 -32.16 39.24 9.10
CA HIS A 989 -30.93 40.00 9.34
C HIS A 989 -29.70 39.15 8.96
N ALA A 990 -28.68 39.77 8.37
CA ALA A 990 -27.40 39.12 8.12
C ALA A 990 -26.40 39.51 9.21
N VAL A 991 -25.87 38.52 9.92
CA VAL A 991 -24.88 38.70 10.98
C VAL A 991 -23.55 38.13 10.49
N ALA A 992 -22.55 39.01 10.32
CA ALA A 992 -21.28 38.67 9.70
C ALA A 992 -20.13 38.67 10.71
N PHE A 993 -19.34 37.61 10.69
CA PHE A 993 -18.04 37.48 11.33
C PHE A 993 -16.98 37.47 10.23
N LYS A 994 -16.27 38.57 10.09
CA LYS A 994 -15.08 38.65 9.25
C LYS A 994 -13.88 38.20 10.09
N VAL A 995 -13.09 37.26 9.58
CA VAL A 995 -11.93 36.71 10.26
C VAL A 995 -10.70 37.12 9.49
N ASP A 996 -10.05 38.19 9.92
CA ASP A 996 -8.78 38.64 9.36
C ASP A 996 -7.70 37.70 9.91
N GLN A 997 -7.18 36.82 9.05
CA GLN A 997 -6.18 35.84 9.42
C GLN A 997 -4.81 36.22 8.88
N GLN A 998 -3.78 35.97 9.69
CA GLN A 998 -2.40 36.25 9.37
C GLN A 998 -1.54 35.04 9.75
N PHE A 999 -0.72 34.57 8.82
CA PHE A 999 0.27 33.51 9.04
C PHE A 999 1.61 34.05 8.54
N GLY A 1000 2.55 34.26 9.46
CA GLY A 1000 3.83 34.93 9.21
C GLY A 1000 4.86 34.12 8.42
N ASP A 1001 6.07 34.66 8.31
CA ASP A 1001 7.19 34.04 7.61
C ASP A 1001 7.68 32.76 8.31
N TRP A 1002 8.03 31.76 7.52
CA TRP A 1002 8.52 30.46 7.98
C TRP A 1002 10.04 30.38 7.86
N THR A 1003 10.68 29.81 8.87
CA THR A 1003 12.12 29.48 8.86
C THR A 1003 12.31 28.02 9.20
N LEU A 1004 12.76 27.22 8.24
CA LEU A 1004 13.06 25.80 8.44
C LEU A 1004 14.38 25.60 9.19
N HIS A 1005 14.41 24.59 10.06
CA HIS A 1005 15.60 24.22 10.85
C HIS A 1005 16.33 23.00 10.30
N THR A 1006 15.61 22.10 9.63
CA THR A 1006 16.17 20.84 9.09
C THR A 1006 16.64 21.00 7.64
N PHE A 1007 15.85 21.69 6.82
CA PHE A 1007 16.12 21.92 5.40
C PHE A 1007 16.29 23.42 5.12
N ASP A 1008 16.87 23.76 3.97
CA ASP A 1008 16.90 25.14 3.48
C ASP A 1008 15.50 25.54 2.97
N ASN A 1009 15.05 26.77 3.28
CA ASN A 1009 13.74 27.30 2.86
C ASN A 1009 13.45 27.19 1.35
N ARG A 1010 14.46 26.97 0.49
CA ARG A 1010 14.25 26.67 -0.93
C ARG A 1010 13.29 25.50 -1.19
N VAL A 1011 13.16 24.55 -0.26
CA VAL A 1011 12.21 23.43 -0.41
C VAL A 1011 10.75 23.86 -0.34
N LEU A 1012 10.46 25.04 0.23
CA LEU A 1012 9.12 25.64 0.28
C LEU A 1012 8.78 26.43 -1.00
N LYS A 1013 9.74 26.64 -1.90
CA LYS A 1013 9.51 27.38 -3.13
C LYS A 1013 8.53 26.62 -4.03
N ASN A 1014 7.54 27.34 -4.58
CA ASN A 1014 6.42 26.83 -5.34
C ASN A 1014 5.47 25.92 -4.54
N ARG A 1015 5.53 25.96 -3.20
CA ARG A 1015 4.57 25.27 -2.35
C ARG A 1015 3.51 26.25 -1.88
N SER A 1016 2.31 25.70 -1.70
CA SER A 1016 1.12 26.41 -1.29
C SER A 1016 0.79 26.12 0.17
N LEU A 1017 0.18 27.08 0.87
CA LEU A 1017 -0.34 26.90 2.22
C LEU A 1017 -1.85 26.77 2.17
N ALA A 1018 -2.40 25.82 2.93
CA ALA A 1018 -3.82 25.67 3.11
C ALA A 1018 -4.22 25.84 4.57
N VAL A 1019 -5.25 26.65 4.82
CA VAL A 1019 -5.84 26.90 6.13
C VAL A 1019 -7.22 26.26 6.18
N ASN A 1020 -7.44 25.38 7.16
CA ASN A 1020 -8.62 24.53 7.22
C ASN A 1020 -9.56 25.01 8.32
N PHE A 1021 -10.86 24.85 8.08
CA PHE A 1021 -11.93 25.10 9.02
C PHE A 1021 -12.97 23.99 8.91
N PHE A 1022 -13.83 23.83 9.91
CA PHE A 1022 -15.04 23.04 9.77
C PHE A 1022 -16.28 23.83 10.16
N GLY A 1023 -17.42 23.44 9.60
CA GLY A 1023 -18.75 23.93 9.96
C GLY A 1023 -19.72 22.79 10.29
N VAL A 1024 -20.62 23.03 11.25
CA VAL A 1024 -21.72 22.13 11.61
C VAL A 1024 -22.99 22.95 11.81
N LEU A 1025 -24.10 22.49 11.23
CA LEU A 1025 -25.41 23.10 11.44
C LEU A 1025 -26.39 22.11 12.09
N GLY A 1026 -26.79 22.42 13.32
CA GLY A 1026 -27.87 21.73 14.03
C GLY A 1026 -29.21 22.43 13.82
N THR A 1027 -30.21 21.71 13.34
CA THR A 1027 -31.59 22.24 13.16
C THR A 1027 -32.62 21.24 13.70
N GLY A 1028 -33.89 21.67 13.79
CA GLY A 1028 -35.01 20.76 14.09
C GLY A 1028 -35.43 19.89 12.90
N THR A 1029 -34.75 20.00 11.75
CA THR A 1029 -35.07 19.37 10.47
C THR A 1029 -33.83 18.73 9.85
N VAL A 1030 -33.95 18.14 8.66
CA VAL A 1030 -32.78 17.61 7.94
C VAL A 1030 -31.91 18.78 7.47
N THR A 1031 -30.69 18.84 7.97
CA THR A 1031 -29.66 19.79 7.53
C THR A 1031 -29.15 19.42 6.13
N ARG A 1032 -28.96 20.41 5.26
CA ARG A 1032 -28.28 20.27 3.98
C ARG A 1032 -27.07 21.19 3.90
N TYR A 1033 -26.06 20.72 3.19
CA TYR A 1033 -24.84 21.46 2.87
C TYR A 1033 -24.75 21.63 1.34
N SER A 1034 -24.24 22.75 0.88
CA SER A 1034 -23.86 22.93 -0.52
C SER A 1034 -22.52 23.65 -0.64
N ALA A 1035 -21.75 23.22 -1.63
CA ALA A 1035 -20.58 23.89 -2.16
C ALA A 1035 -21.08 24.70 -3.37
N GLU A 1036 -21.22 26.01 -3.20
CA GLU A 1036 -21.97 26.87 -4.11
C GLU A 1036 -23.40 26.34 -4.38
N GLU A 1037 -23.75 26.13 -5.66
CA GLU A 1037 -25.03 25.55 -6.09
C GLU A 1037 -25.05 24.02 -6.02
N ALA A 1038 -23.90 23.36 -5.78
CA ALA A 1038 -23.78 21.91 -5.77
C ALA A 1038 -24.05 21.33 -4.36
N PRO A 1039 -25.04 20.44 -4.19
CA PRO A 1039 -25.33 19.84 -2.89
C PRO A 1039 -24.23 18.85 -2.48
N ILE A 1040 -23.84 18.89 -1.20
CA ILE A 1040 -22.91 17.95 -0.60
C ILE A 1040 -23.75 16.87 0.10
N ALA A 1041 -23.84 15.71 -0.54
CA ALA A 1041 -24.65 14.58 -0.05
C ALA A 1041 -23.90 13.73 1.00
N ASP A 1042 -22.57 13.70 0.93
CA ASP A 1042 -21.68 12.96 1.83
C ASP A 1042 -20.48 13.84 2.19
N THR A 1043 -20.27 14.12 3.46
CA THR A 1043 -19.13 14.91 3.97
C THR A 1043 -17.81 14.15 3.90
N ASN A 1044 -17.85 12.85 3.57
CA ASN A 1044 -16.70 12.02 3.31
C ASN A 1044 -16.46 11.75 1.83
N SER A 1045 -17.21 12.37 0.91
CA SER A 1045 -16.90 12.27 -0.52
C SER A 1045 -15.61 13.01 -0.87
N GLY A 1046 -15.08 12.78 -2.08
CA GLY A 1046 -13.93 13.51 -2.60
C GLY A 1046 -14.11 15.04 -2.61
N THR A 1047 -13.00 15.74 -2.81
CA THR A 1047 -12.93 17.20 -2.79
C THR A 1047 -13.87 17.87 -3.80
N MET A 1048 -14.54 18.94 -3.37
CA MET A 1048 -15.37 19.81 -4.21
C MET A 1048 -14.88 21.24 -4.12
N GLU A 1049 -14.50 21.83 -5.25
CA GLU A 1049 -14.12 23.24 -5.34
C GLU A 1049 -15.35 24.15 -5.13
N ALA A 1050 -15.18 25.20 -4.32
CA ALA A 1050 -16.24 26.18 -4.09
C ALA A 1050 -15.71 27.49 -3.50
N SER A 1051 -16.25 28.61 -3.99
CA SER A 1051 -15.97 29.93 -3.40
C SER A 1051 -16.65 30.11 -2.04
N TYR A 1052 -17.83 29.50 -1.86
CA TYR A 1052 -18.62 29.59 -0.64
C TYR A 1052 -19.41 28.31 -0.33
N TYR A 1053 -19.74 28.13 0.95
CA TYR A 1053 -20.42 26.96 1.49
C TYR A 1053 -21.68 27.37 2.23
N GLN A 1054 -22.83 26.82 1.83
CA GLN A 1054 -24.12 27.12 2.46
C GLN A 1054 -24.57 25.99 3.37
N TYR A 1055 -25.16 26.39 4.50
CA TYR A 1055 -25.73 25.53 5.51
C TYR A 1055 -27.20 25.90 5.66
N GLY A 1056 -28.14 24.99 5.42
CA GLY A 1056 -29.56 25.33 5.50
C GLY A 1056 -30.53 24.17 5.27
N ALA A 1057 -31.73 24.53 4.81
CA ALA A 1057 -32.80 23.58 4.45
C ALA A 1057 -33.50 24.02 3.15
N ASP A 1058 -33.87 23.05 2.31
CA ASP A 1058 -34.42 23.26 0.96
C ASP A 1058 -33.60 24.27 0.13
N ASP A 1059 -34.14 25.48 -0.12
CA ASP A 1059 -33.52 26.58 -0.87
C ASP A 1059 -33.21 27.81 0.01
N THR A 1060 -33.23 27.68 1.34
CA THR A 1060 -33.00 28.81 2.27
C THR A 1060 -31.70 28.63 3.07
N PRO A 1061 -30.69 29.50 2.88
CA PRO A 1061 -29.46 29.47 3.64
C PRO A 1061 -29.69 29.96 5.07
N PHE A 1062 -29.21 29.22 6.06
CA PHE A 1062 -29.23 29.60 7.47
C PHE A 1062 -27.87 30.18 7.89
N ALA A 1063 -26.78 29.63 7.33
CA ALA A 1063 -25.45 30.19 7.41
C ALA A 1063 -24.72 30.03 6.07
N ASN A 1064 -23.72 30.88 5.83
CA ASN A 1064 -22.87 30.88 4.65
C ASN A 1064 -21.42 31.16 5.06
N VAL A 1065 -20.47 30.45 4.47
CA VAL A 1065 -19.04 30.63 4.72
C VAL A 1065 -18.35 30.88 3.38
N THR A 1066 -17.65 32.01 3.25
CA THR A 1066 -16.91 32.37 2.03
C THR A 1066 -15.42 32.34 2.32
N MET A 1067 -14.67 31.59 1.52
CA MET A 1067 -13.22 31.39 1.68
C MET A 1067 -12.45 31.36 0.35
N GLY A 1068 -13.09 30.97 -0.76
CA GLY A 1068 -12.50 30.97 -2.09
C GLY A 1068 -12.80 32.26 -2.87
N GLY A 1069 -11.94 32.60 -3.82
CA GLY A 1069 -12.02 33.82 -4.62
C GLY A 1069 -11.81 35.11 -3.81
N LEU A 1070 -11.29 35.02 -2.58
CA LEU A 1070 -11.05 36.17 -1.72
C LEU A 1070 -9.67 36.77 -1.98
N PRO A 1071 -9.55 38.12 -1.97
CA PRO A 1071 -8.26 38.76 -2.15
C PRO A 1071 -7.36 38.49 -0.94
N TYR A 1072 -6.13 38.05 -1.19
CA TYR A 1072 -5.07 37.97 -0.19
C TYR A 1072 -3.80 38.69 -0.66
N ILE A 1073 -2.98 39.08 0.30
CA ILE A 1073 -1.64 39.67 0.08
C ILE A 1073 -0.57 38.77 0.68
N THR A 1074 0.63 38.81 0.11
CA THR A 1074 1.76 37.96 0.52
C THR A 1074 3.00 38.79 0.80
N GLY A 1075 3.81 38.36 1.78
CA GLY A 1075 5.12 38.92 2.06
C GLY A 1075 6.14 38.66 0.94
N LYS A 1076 5.90 37.64 0.09
CA LYS A 1076 6.78 37.22 -1.02
C LYS A 1076 7.15 38.37 -1.97
N ASP A 1077 6.19 39.24 -2.27
CA ASP A 1077 6.38 40.39 -3.18
C ASP A 1077 6.44 41.74 -2.45
N GLY A 1078 6.52 41.72 -1.11
CA GLY A 1078 6.47 42.91 -0.26
C GLY A 1078 5.08 43.56 -0.17
N TYR A 1079 4.01 42.75 -0.23
CA TYR A 1079 2.60 43.16 -0.15
C TYR A 1079 2.17 44.11 -1.28
N VAL A 1080 2.73 43.93 -2.48
CA VAL A 1080 2.47 44.80 -3.64
C VAL A 1080 1.39 44.21 -4.54
N GLY A 1081 1.34 42.88 -4.67
CA GLY A 1081 0.33 42.15 -5.43
C GLY A 1081 -0.91 41.82 -4.60
N THR A 1082 -2.02 41.59 -5.28
CA THR A 1082 -3.23 41.00 -4.71
C THR A 1082 -3.54 39.73 -5.50
N TYR A 1083 -3.70 38.63 -4.79
CA TYR A 1083 -3.92 37.29 -5.32
C TYR A 1083 -5.29 36.78 -4.86
N LEU A 1084 -5.79 35.69 -5.42
CA LEU A 1084 -7.09 35.12 -5.07
C LEU A 1084 -6.90 33.76 -4.43
N SER A 1085 -7.58 33.51 -3.31
CA SER A 1085 -7.54 32.20 -2.65
C SER A 1085 -8.33 31.17 -3.44
N GLY A 1086 -7.80 29.95 -3.54
CA GLY A 1086 -8.60 28.77 -3.90
C GLY A 1086 -9.40 28.30 -2.69
N SER A 1087 -10.46 27.51 -2.90
CA SER A 1087 -11.11 26.83 -1.78
C SER A 1087 -11.82 25.55 -2.20
N SER A 1088 -11.77 24.55 -1.33
CA SER A 1088 -12.36 23.24 -1.55
C SER A 1088 -12.89 22.59 -0.26
N THR A 1089 -13.81 21.64 -0.38
CA THR A 1089 -14.17 20.73 0.72
C THR A 1089 -13.11 19.64 0.85
N VAL A 1090 -12.88 19.15 2.07
CA VAL A 1090 -11.98 18.02 2.31
C VAL A 1090 -12.75 16.88 2.98
N PRO A 1091 -12.53 15.61 2.58
CA PRO A 1091 -13.21 14.47 3.20
C PRO A 1091 -12.97 14.42 4.72
N ILE A 1092 -14.02 14.22 5.50
CA ILE A 1092 -13.93 14.10 6.97
C ILE A 1092 -12.91 13.05 7.43
N GLY A 1093 -12.76 11.95 6.70
CA GLY A 1093 -11.80 10.91 7.00
C GLY A 1093 -10.34 11.38 6.97
N VAL A 1094 -10.01 12.43 6.21
CA VAL A 1094 -8.66 13.03 6.18
C VAL A 1094 -8.31 13.51 7.58
N PHE A 1095 -9.16 14.34 8.19
CA PHE A 1095 -8.92 14.90 9.51
C PHE A 1095 -8.94 13.84 10.61
N SER A 1096 -9.69 12.75 10.39
CA SER A 1096 -9.68 11.59 11.28
C SER A 1096 -8.32 10.94 11.29
N ILE A 1097 -7.74 10.69 10.12
CA ILE A 1097 -6.38 10.15 10.01
C ILE A 1097 -5.38 11.13 10.62
N LEU A 1098 -5.45 12.42 10.28
CA LEU A 1098 -4.47 13.42 10.72
C LEU A 1098 -4.38 13.56 12.24
N TYR A 1099 -5.53 13.62 12.93
CA TYR A 1099 -5.61 14.12 14.31
C TYR A 1099 -6.19 13.15 15.34
N GLN A 1100 -6.82 12.05 14.93
CA GLN A 1100 -7.40 11.08 15.86
C GLN A 1100 -6.56 9.81 15.95
N SER A 1101 -6.38 9.30 17.18
CA SER A 1101 -5.85 7.97 17.42
C SER A 1101 -6.89 6.92 17.05
N VAL A 1102 -6.48 5.66 16.99
CA VAL A 1102 -7.41 4.54 16.74
C VAL A 1102 -8.47 4.41 17.85
N SER A 1103 -8.15 4.81 19.09
CA SER A 1103 -9.09 4.93 20.22
C SER A 1103 -10.00 6.16 20.19
N GLY A 1104 -9.84 7.05 19.22
CA GLY A 1104 -10.58 8.31 19.14
C GLY A 1104 -10.07 9.41 20.07
N ALA A 1105 -8.86 9.30 20.64
CA ALA A 1105 -8.20 10.44 21.27
C ALA A 1105 -7.86 11.47 20.20
N SER A 1106 -8.12 12.75 20.45
CA SER A 1106 -7.84 13.83 19.47
C SER A 1106 -6.73 14.75 19.96
N LEU A 1107 -5.94 15.25 19.02
CA LEU A 1107 -4.97 16.32 19.23
C LEU A 1107 -5.55 17.72 19.21
N THR A 1108 -6.83 17.83 18.90
CA THR A 1108 -7.54 19.10 18.78
C THR A 1108 -8.39 19.36 20.01
N ASN A 1109 -8.99 20.54 20.11
CA ASN A 1109 -9.98 20.85 21.15
C ASN A 1109 -11.41 20.40 20.77
N TRP A 1110 -11.54 19.53 19.76
CA TRP A 1110 -12.81 18.99 19.27
C TRP A 1110 -12.66 17.50 18.89
N TYR A 1111 -13.78 16.85 18.61
CA TYR A 1111 -13.82 15.48 18.09
C TYR A 1111 -14.54 15.50 16.75
N ILE A 1112 -14.18 14.58 15.88
CA ILE A 1112 -14.79 14.45 14.56
C ILE A 1112 -16.17 13.83 14.71
N GLU A 1113 -17.16 14.48 14.11
CA GLU A 1113 -18.55 14.04 14.09
C GLU A 1113 -18.99 13.95 12.62
N GLY A 1114 -19.74 12.91 12.24
CA GLY A 1114 -20.16 12.69 10.84
C GLY A 1114 -20.91 13.84 10.18
N SER A 1115 -21.44 14.80 10.95
CA SER A 1115 -22.10 16.01 10.45
C SER A 1115 -21.15 17.17 10.14
N MET A 1116 -19.84 17.04 10.37
CA MET A 1116 -18.85 18.09 10.09
C MET A 1116 -18.57 18.21 8.60
N LEU A 1117 -18.64 19.43 8.07
CA LEU A 1117 -18.12 19.78 6.76
C LEU A 1117 -16.79 20.51 6.93
N PHE A 1118 -15.70 19.90 6.43
CA PHE A 1118 -14.39 20.55 6.40
C PHE A 1118 -14.23 21.36 5.12
N MET A 1119 -13.75 22.59 5.28
CA MET A 1119 -13.57 23.60 4.25
C MET A 1119 -12.14 24.11 4.33
N THR A 1120 -11.50 24.26 3.18
CA THR A 1120 -10.09 24.65 3.10
C THR A 1120 -9.93 25.87 2.20
N ALA A 1121 -9.08 26.81 2.61
CA ALA A 1121 -8.66 27.93 1.80
C ALA A 1121 -7.19 27.72 1.39
N GLY A 1122 -6.92 27.74 0.08
CA GLY A 1122 -5.58 27.57 -0.48
C GLY A 1122 -4.93 28.91 -0.89
N TYR A 1123 -3.63 29.01 -0.64
CA TYR A 1123 -2.80 30.19 -0.92
C TYR A 1123 -1.58 29.76 -1.73
N THR A 1124 -1.66 29.88 -3.06
CA THR A 1124 -0.64 29.35 -3.99
C THR A 1124 0.63 30.19 -4.06
N GLU A 1125 0.56 31.47 -3.67
CA GLU A 1125 1.71 32.39 -3.62
C GLU A 1125 2.33 32.51 -2.22
N TRP A 1126 2.37 31.39 -1.50
CA TRP A 1126 2.92 31.31 -0.14
C TRP A 1126 4.45 31.24 -0.12
N ASP A 1127 5.08 30.21 -0.69
CA ASP A 1127 6.54 30.03 -0.72
C ASP A 1127 7.26 30.10 0.65
N GLY A 1128 6.53 29.90 1.77
CA GLY A 1128 7.06 30.12 3.12
C GLY A 1128 7.04 31.56 3.62
N TYR A 1129 6.45 32.49 2.87
CA TYR A 1129 6.28 33.89 3.27
C TYR A 1129 4.94 34.14 3.96
N GLU A 1130 4.81 35.30 4.59
CA GLU A 1130 3.56 35.71 5.22
C GLU A 1130 2.36 35.76 4.26
N ILE A 1131 1.17 35.34 4.74
CA ILE A 1131 -0.13 35.48 4.06
C ILE A 1131 -1.12 36.22 4.97
N VAL A 1132 -1.87 37.15 4.39
CA VAL A 1132 -3.00 37.84 5.03
C VAL A 1132 -4.25 37.71 4.18
N CYS A 1133 -5.34 37.17 4.75
CA CYS A 1133 -6.62 36.92 4.07
C CYS A 1133 -7.79 37.08 5.03
N ASP A 1134 -9.00 37.28 4.49
CA ASP A 1134 -10.18 37.65 5.28
C ASP A 1134 -11.41 36.73 5.02
N PRO A 1135 -11.44 35.46 5.47
CA PRO A 1135 -12.64 34.64 5.43
C PRO A 1135 -13.88 35.29 6.08
N VAL A 1136 -15.07 35.00 5.56
CA VAL A 1136 -16.33 35.60 6.05
C VAL A 1136 -17.34 34.52 6.38
N PHE A 1137 -17.86 34.56 7.62
CA PHE A 1137 -18.92 33.68 8.11
C PHE A 1137 -20.18 34.51 8.34
N VAL A 1138 -21.29 34.16 7.70
CA VAL A 1138 -22.57 34.87 7.79
C VAL A 1138 -23.64 33.94 8.32
N SER A 1139 -24.40 34.38 9.31
CA SER A 1139 -25.60 33.70 9.81
C SER A 1139 -26.84 34.58 9.65
N TYR A 1140 -27.98 33.96 9.34
CA TYR A 1140 -29.22 34.66 9.04
C TYR A 1140 -30.23 34.54 10.19
N SER A 1141 -30.36 35.59 11.00
CA SER A 1141 -31.36 35.66 12.08
C SER A 1141 -32.67 36.28 11.57
N SER A 1142 -33.82 35.80 12.00
CA SER A 1142 -35.15 36.23 11.58
C SER A 1142 -35.38 37.72 11.87
N ALA A 1143 -35.92 38.48 10.92
CA ALA A 1143 -36.37 39.85 11.12
C ALA A 1143 -37.81 39.97 11.63
N PHE A 1144 -38.55 38.86 11.70
CA PHE A 1144 -39.92 38.86 12.16
C PHE A 1144 -40.03 38.98 13.69
N MET A 1145 -40.89 39.89 14.15
CA MET A 1145 -41.24 40.10 15.56
C MET A 1145 -42.55 39.41 15.96
N THR A 1146 -42.56 38.63 17.05
CA THR A 1146 -43.80 38.06 17.58
C THR A 1146 -44.66 39.15 18.25
N GLN A 1147 -45.87 39.41 17.74
CA GLN A 1147 -46.76 40.43 18.32
C GLN A 1147 -47.20 40.02 19.74
N GLN A 1148 -46.81 40.81 20.74
CA GLN A 1148 -47.37 40.70 22.08
C GLN A 1148 -48.83 41.17 22.02
N THR A 1149 -49.80 40.25 22.19
CA THR A 1149 -51.21 40.63 22.28
C THR A 1149 -51.43 41.40 23.59
N THR A 1150 -51.38 42.73 23.53
CA THR A 1150 -51.64 43.57 24.69
C THR A 1150 -53.11 43.40 25.07
N THR A 1151 -53.40 42.53 26.03
CA THR A 1151 -54.77 42.38 26.54
C THR A 1151 -55.06 43.62 27.38
N THR A 1152 -55.71 44.61 26.78
CA THR A 1152 -56.11 45.86 27.45
C THR A 1152 -57.14 45.51 28.53
N THR A 1153 -56.67 45.28 29.76
CA THR A 1153 -57.56 45.06 30.90
C THR A 1153 -58.23 46.38 31.22
N THR A 1154 -59.49 46.53 30.80
CA THR A 1154 -60.30 47.71 31.12
C THR A 1154 -60.71 47.62 32.59
N THR A 1155 -60.02 48.35 33.46
CA THR A 1155 -60.30 48.40 34.89
C THR A 1155 -61.68 49.01 35.12
N THR A 1156 -62.69 48.17 35.38
CA THR A 1156 -63.97 48.61 35.94
C THR A 1156 -63.90 48.41 37.44
N THR A 1157 -63.83 49.50 38.20
CA THR A 1157 -63.77 49.50 39.66
C THR A 1157 -65.07 48.91 40.23
N THR A 1158 -65.01 47.66 40.69
CA THR A 1158 -66.04 47.09 41.57
C THR A 1158 -65.34 46.42 42.75
N THR A 1159 -65.56 46.99 43.93
CA THR A 1159 -65.04 46.53 45.21
C THR A 1159 -65.68 45.18 45.56
N GLY A 1160 -64.90 44.11 45.59
CA GLY A 1160 -65.35 42.78 45.99
C GLY A 1160 -64.16 41.92 46.43
N THR A 1161 -63.94 41.85 47.74
CA THR A 1161 -62.98 40.94 48.38
C THR A 1161 -63.36 39.49 48.13
N THR A 1162 -62.52 38.77 47.38
CA THR A 1162 -62.42 37.31 47.51
C THR A 1162 -61.03 36.84 47.07
N THR A 1163 -60.39 36.09 47.96
CA THR A 1163 -59.13 35.36 47.79
C THR A 1163 -59.24 34.32 46.68
N GLY A 1164 -58.34 34.36 45.68
CA GLY A 1164 -58.23 33.37 44.61
C GLY A 1164 -56.82 33.40 44.00
N THR A 1165 -56.22 32.22 43.94
CA THR A 1165 -54.82 31.89 43.63
C THR A 1165 -54.42 32.27 42.20
N ARG A 1166 -53.15 32.68 42.02
CA ARG A 1166 -52.55 33.19 40.78
C ARG A 1166 -51.80 32.04 40.09
N ASP A 1167 -52.44 31.35 39.15
CA ASP A 1167 -51.79 30.36 38.28
C ASP A 1167 -51.33 31.01 36.98
N GLY A 1168 -50.03 30.91 36.72
CA GLY A 1168 -49.36 31.45 35.54
C GLY A 1168 -47.85 31.26 35.55
N GLY A 1169 -47.26 30.93 36.70
CA GLY A 1169 -45.84 30.58 36.83
C GLY A 1169 -45.52 29.08 36.68
N GLU A 1170 -46.54 28.21 36.63
CA GLU A 1170 -46.29 26.75 36.73
C GLU A 1170 -45.92 26.10 35.39
N ILE A 1171 -46.39 26.59 34.24
CA ILE A 1171 -46.10 25.95 32.93
C ILE A 1171 -44.63 26.12 32.53
N ALA A 1172 -44.03 27.30 32.75
CA ALA A 1172 -42.61 27.52 32.49
C ALA A 1172 -41.71 26.68 33.44
N LEU A 1173 -42.14 26.51 34.70
CA LEU A 1173 -41.46 25.64 35.66
C LEU A 1173 -41.60 24.16 35.27
N TYR A 1174 -42.75 23.71 34.79
CA TYR A 1174 -42.96 22.33 34.33
C TYR A 1174 -42.23 22.02 33.00
N VAL A 1175 -42.03 23.00 32.11
CA VAL A 1175 -41.21 22.81 30.90
C VAL A 1175 -39.72 22.80 31.23
N MET A 1176 -39.24 23.65 32.14
CA MET A 1176 -37.84 23.63 32.59
C MET A 1176 -37.50 22.39 33.44
N VAL A 1177 -38.38 22.01 34.38
CA VAL A 1177 -38.20 20.79 35.20
C VAL A 1177 -38.44 19.54 34.36
N GLY A 1178 -39.41 19.56 33.43
CA GLY A 1178 -39.66 18.47 32.49
C GLY A 1178 -38.51 18.27 31.49
N GLY A 1179 -37.92 19.35 30.98
CA GLY A 1179 -36.74 19.32 30.11
C GLY A 1179 -35.48 18.85 30.84
N ALA A 1180 -35.27 19.30 32.08
CA ALA A 1180 -34.17 18.83 32.93
C ALA A 1180 -34.31 17.35 33.33
N VAL A 1181 -35.53 16.90 33.66
CA VAL A 1181 -35.80 15.48 33.95
C VAL A 1181 -35.70 14.63 32.68
N ALA A 1182 -36.15 15.13 31.53
CA ALA A 1182 -35.98 14.44 30.24
C ALA A 1182 -34.50 14.34 29.85
N MET A 1183 -33.69 15.38 30.08
CA MET A 1183 -32.23 15.35 29.91
C MET A 1183 -31.56 14.38 30.88
N VAL A 1184 -31.93 14.38 32.16
CA VAL A 1184 -31.40 13.41 33.13
C VAL A 1184 -31.82 11.98 32.76
N VAL A 1185 -33.04 11.77 32.28
CA VAL A 1185 -33.49 10.46 31.80
C VAL A 1185 -32.80 10.07 30.50
N LEU A 1186 -32.58 10.98 29.55
CA LEU A 1186 -31.80 10.74 28.33
C LEU A 1186 -30.35 10.40 28.66
N VAL A 1187 -29.72 11.15 29.56
CA VAL A 1187 -28.37 10.88 30.06
C VAL A 1187 -28.33 9.55 30.82
N CYS A 1188 -29.31 9.23 31.67
CA CYS A 1188 -29.39 7.94 32.35
C CYS A 1188 -29.72 6.77 31.42
N VAL A 1189 -30.46 7.00 30.33
CA VAL A 1189 -30.78 5.99 29.30
C VAL A 1189 -29.59 5.78 28.37
N MET A 1190 -28.87 6.85 28.02
CA MET A 1190 -27.61 6.79 27.27
C MET A 1190 -26.48 6.17 28.10
N MET A 1191 -26.43 6.44 29.42
CA MET A 1191 -25.53 5.78 30.37
C MET A 1191 -25.92 4.33 30.71
N ARG A 1192 -27.10 3.86 30.27
CA ARG A 1192 -27.58 2.47 30.46
C ARG A 1192 -27.61 1.68 29.14
N ARG A 1193 -27.42 2.36 28.00
CA ARG A 1193 -27.28 1.78 26.65
C ARG A 1193 -25.84 1.75 26.14
N ARG A 1194 -24.94 2.48 26.79
CA ARG A 1194 -23.50 2.15 26.89
C ARG A 1194 -23.28 1.33 28.15
#